data_AF-A0A370C6W8-F1
#
_entry.id   AF-A0A370C6W8-F1
#
_cell.length_a   1.000
_cell.length_b   1.000
_cell.length_c   1.000
_cell.angle_alpha   90.00
_cell.angle_beta   90.00
_cell.angle_gamma   90.00
#
_symmetry.space_group_name_H-M   'P 1'
#
loop_
_entity.id
_entity.type
_entity.pdbx_description
1 polymer ?
#
loop_
_entity_poly.entity_id
_entity_poly.type
_entity_poly.pdbx_seq_one_letter_code
_entity_poly.pdbx_strand_id
1 'polypeptide(L)'
;MSNLEHTKKVYTLNTGDKIPAVGLGTWQSKPNEVREAVKNALLKGYRHIDTALAYGNEAEVGQGIKDSGVPREEIWVTTKLDNPWHHRVAEGIDSSLKDLGLDYVDLYLVHWPSSTDPNDLKKHLPDWDFIKTWQEMQKLPATGKVRNIGVSNFGIKNLEKLLNDPSCKIVPAVNQIELHPNNPSPKLVAYNTSKGIHSTGYSCLGSTNSPLYKDETLLKLAEKKGKTPQQVLLLWGVQKGWSVIPKSVSKSRIDANFELDGWELTAEEIEQLDNLKDRFKKAYKTIKSRFPEQFQQSSLRLQPEYVRVVNRHPINRAAAIRQARGRHYYSTRAASSFISYIRSGLQGDRTAYKTSRVATNVSRLTKHAPFASTLRPNLTGGTLGRTAGGYAIGAGRIGGARYFSHGAAAPAQVINNVSVGVRAFFLSGQKARFDGIDPITGNKRFKAVSKLQDEAERKMAAIPRTAPGSFVDFQISPTITAFGLQKNLVATGAGDAQTINSDGLLDFLSVDFARALKDLAAVLNDLKRLSTLGDLPILLHDQSTIRVRFPGCDASTVERLCDEAGVKRGKIVQDEDFDIRTGADLALLFPFAPSVPASPDVNEYFYRSGTLKSQTPEEVDWHAMMSPEDVSEASPEPYKQPFNQLSFEDVAMFGENPWMSSPSGYSSINVSELGDRAFFAEVASIGVPESASEYDGSDGIRKFIAECDLASRHYGQAF
;
A
#
# COMPACT_ATOMS: atom_id res chain seq x y z
N MET A 1 22.14 -21.69 49.25
CA MET A 1 22.12 -21.38 47.81
C MET A 1 20.81 -21.91 47.27
N SER A 2 19.98 -21.07 46.63
CA SER A 2 18.71 -21.51 46.06
C SER A 2 18.96 -22.62 45.03
N ASN A 3 18.26 -23.74 45.17
CA ASN A 3 18.39 -24.90 44.29
C ASN A 3 17.62 -24.63 42.98
N LEU A 4 18.14 -23.72 42.15
CA LEU A 4 17.51 -23.30 40.90
C LEU A 4 17.71 -24.38 39.82
N GLU A 5 16.65 -25.14 39.53
CA GLU A 5 16.65 -26.23 38.54
C GLU A 5 15.86 -25.83 37.27
N HIS A 6 16.47 -25.00 36.41
CA HIS A 6 15.86 -24.56 35.16
C HIS A 6 15.74 -25.68 34.12
N THR A 7 16.67 -26.66 34.13
CA THR A 7 16.67 -27.79 33.18
C THR A 7 15.50 -28.74 33.39
N LYS A 8 15.00 -28.86 34.62
CA LYS A 8 13.82 -29.66 34.99
C LYS A 8 12.52 -28.87 34.93
N LYS A 9 12.58 -27.56 34.61
CA LYS A 9 11.40 -26.72 34.52
C LYS A 9 10.49 -27.21 33.40
N VAL A 10 9.20 -27.27 33.70
CA VAL A 10 8.14 -27.63 32.76
C VAL A 10 7.06 -26.55 32.78
N TYR A 11 6.36 -26.40 31.65
CA TYR A 11 5.20 -25.53 31.52
C TYR A 11 3.95 -26.37 31.32
N THR A 12 2.86 -25.99 31.98
CA THR A 12 1.58 -26.69 31.84
C THR A 12 0.83 -26.08 30.65
N LEU A 13 0.46 -26.93 29.68
CA LEU A 13 -0.32 -26.54 28.51
C LEU A 13 -1.81 -26.42 28.87
N ASN A 14 -2.60 -25.82 27.97
CA ASN A 14 -4.07 -25.77 28.12
C ASN A 14 -4.74 -27.16 28.13
N THR A 15 -4.05 -28.20 27.67
CA THR A 15 -4.48 -29.60 27.73
C THR A 15 -4.19 -30.27 29.07
N GLY A 16 -3.39 -29.63 29.94
CA GLY A 16 -2.90 -30.20 31.20
C GLY A 16 -1.55 -30.93 31.08
N ASP A 17 -1.11 -31.24 29.86
CA ASP A 17 0.20 -31.85 29.61
C ASP A 17 1.35 -30.89 29.94
N LYS A 18 2.52 -31.46 30.26
CA LYS A 18 3.70 -30.71 30.72
C LYS A 18 4.80 -30.73 29.67
N ILE A 19 5.09 -29.58 29.07
CA ILE A 19 6.17 -29.42 28.10
C ILE A 19 7.48 -28.99 28.80
N PRO A 20 8.63 -29.64 28.55
CA PRO A 20 9.91 -29.20 29.10
C PRO A 20 10.33 -27.82 28.58
N ALA A 21 10.92 -27.02 29.47
CA ALA A 21 11.37 -25.66 29.18
C ALA A 21 12.56 -25.62 28.22
N VAL A 22 13.38 -26.66 28.20
CA VAL A 22 14.59 -26.74 27.36
C VAL A 22 14.53 -27.98 26.50
N GLY A 23 14.64 -27.81 25.19
CA GLY A 23 14.67 -28.90 24.22
C GLY A 23 15.83 -28.78 23.22
N LEU A 24 15.98 -29.79 22.37
CA LEU A 24 16.94 -29.82 21.29
C LEU A 24 16.23 -29.60 19.95
N GLY A 25 16.61 -28.57 19.21
CA GLY A 25 16.18 -28.37 17.81
C GLY A 25 17.08 -29.14 16.84
N THR A 26 16.49 -29.75 15.80
CA THR A 26 17.21 -30.65 14.88
C THR A 26 17.40 -30.12 13.45
N TRP A 27 16.86 -28.93 13.14
CA TRP A 27 16.92 -28.30 11.81
C TRP A 27 18.35 -28.17 11.23
N GLN A 28 18.52 -28.47 9.93
CA GLN A 28 19.80 -28.42 9.21
C GLN A 28 20.93 -29.23 9.86
N SER A 29 20.60 -30.36 10.47
CA SER A 29 21.59 -31.33 10.94
C SER A 29 21.78 -32.35 9.83
N LYS A 30 23.04 -32.64 9.45
CA LYS A 30 23.30 -33.64 8.41
C LYS A 30 22.85 -35.03 8.90
N PRO A 31 22.57 -35.96 7.97
CA PRO A 31 22.40 -37.37 8.32
C PRO A 31 23.57 -37.87 9.17
N ASN A 32 23.31 -38.78 10.11
CA ASN A 32 24.22 -39.25 11.19
C ASN A 32 24.60 -38.23 12.26
N GLU A 33 24.81 -36.94 11.93
CA GLU A 33 25.09 -35.91 12.96
C GLU A 33 23.89 -35.71 13.89
N VAL A 34 22.67 -35.75 13.35
CA VAL A 34 21.44 -35.58 14.13
C VAL A 34 21.18 -36.74 15.09
N ARG A 35 21.44 -37.98 14.66
CA ARG A 35 21.29 -39.18 15.49
C ARG A 35 22.13 -39.08 16.76
N GLU A 36 23.42 -38.78 16.58
CA GLU A 36 24.34 -38.59 17.71
C GLU A 36 23.97 -37.36 18.54
N ALA A 37 23.51 -36.27 17.94
CA ALA A 37 23.06 -35.09 18.67
C ALA A 37 21.88 -35.40 19.61
N VAL A 38 20.86 -36.10 19.10
CA VAL A 38 19.68 -36.50 19.87
C VAL A 38 20.06 -37.45 20.99
N LYS A 39 20.85 -38.49 20.69
CA LYS A 39 21.36 -39.43 21.69
C LYS A 39 22.13 -38.72 22.81
N ASN A 40 23.09 -37.87 22.45
CA ASN A 40 23.89 -37.12 23.42
C ASN A 40 23.04 -36.17 24.27
N ALA A 41 22.04 -35.50 23.69
CA ALA A 41 21.14 -34.63 24.43
C ALA A 41 20.30 -35.41 25.45
N LEU A 42 19.71 -36.54 25.05
CA LEU A 42 18.91 -37.38 25.96
C LEU A 42 19.76 -37.94 27.11
N LEU A 43 20.99 -38.38 26.82
CA LEU A 43 21.96 -38.83 27.83
C LEU A 43 22.41 -37.71 28.78
N LYS A 44 22.51 -36.46 28.30
CA LYS A 44 22.83 -35.29 29.14
C LYS A 44 21.67 -34.90 30.07
N GLY A 45 20.43 -35.26 29.71
CA GLY A 45 19.24 -34.98 30.52
C GLY A 45 18.13 -34.22 29.80
N TYR A 46 18.30 -33.87 28.52
CA TYR A 46 17.19 -33.32 27.74
C TYR A 46 16.02 -34.31 27.72
N ARG A 47 14.80 -33.77 27.72
CA ARG A 47 13.55 -34.53 27.58
C ARG A 47 12.59 -33.91 26.56
N HIS A 48 13.06 -32.98 25.74
CA HIS A 48 12.27 -32.38 24.67
C HIS A 48 13.10 -32.37 23.38
N ILE A 49 12.61 -33.07 22.35
CA ILE A 49 13.20 -33.15 21.02
C ILE A 49 12.24 -32.51 20.02
N ASP A 50 12.73 -31.52 19.27
CA ASP A 50 11.98 -30.84 18.22
C ASP A 50 12.52 -31.19 16.83
N THR A 51 11.65 -31.75 15.99
CA THR A 51 11.91 -32.10 14.59
C THR A 51 10.76 -31.63 13.69
N ALA A 52 10.80 -31.93 12.40
CA ALA A 52 9.73 -31.69 11.44
C ALA A 52 9.89 -32.58 10.20
N LEU A 53 8.78 -32.91 9.54
CA LEU A 53 8.77 -33.64 8.28
C LEU A 53 9.64 -32.94 7.21
N ALA A 54 9.53 -31.62 7.13
CA ALA A 54 10.30 -30.78 6.21
C ALA A 54 11.83 -30.85 6.39
N TYR A 55 12.33 -31.37 7.51
CA TYR A 55 13.78 -31.44 7.78
C TYR A 55 14.42 -32.65 7.10
N GLY A 56 13.63 -33.65 6.71
CA GLY A 56 14.12 -34.85 6.02
C GLY A 56 15.10 -35.68 6.85
N ASN A 57 15.02 -35.60 8.18
CA ASN A 57 15.93 -36.27 9.11
C ASN A 57 15.22 -36.96 10.29
N GLU A 58 13.91 -37.17 10.18
CA GLU A 58 13.09 -37.81 11.22
C GLU A 58 13.53 -39.25 11.50
N ALA A 59 13.98 -39.99 10.48
CA ALA A 59 14.50 -41.35 10.63
C ALA A 59 15.71 -41.43 11.59
N GLU A 60 16.68 -40.54 11.41
CA GLU A 60 17.86 -40.47 12.26
C GLU A 60 17.55 -39.91 13.65
N VAL A 61 16.55 -39.02 13.77
CA VAL A 61 16.04 -38.57 15.08
C VAL A 61 15.44 -39.75 15.84
N GLY A 62 14.59 -40.54 15.18
CA GLY A 62 14.01 -41.77 15.72
C GLY A 62 15.06 -42.76 16.20
N GLN A 63 16.07 -43.01 15.37
CA GLN A 63 17.20 -43.86 15.74
C GLN A 63 17.98 -43.29 16.94
N GLY A 64 18.19 -41.97 17.01
CA GLY A 64 18.85 -41.31 18.13
C GLY A 64 18.07 -41.44 19.44
N ILE A 65 16.74 -41.37 19.38
CA ILE A 65 15.85 -41.64 20.52
C ILE A 65 16.03 -43.09 20.98
N LYS A 66 15.94 -44.06 20.06
CA LYS A 66 16.09 -45.48 20.38
C LYS A 66 17.46 -45.80 20.99
N ASP A 67 18.53 -45.23 20.43
CA ASP A 67 19.90 -45.47 20.88
C ASP A 67 20.24 -44.81 22.22
N SER A 68 19.45 -43.83 22.66
CA SER A 68 19.63 -43.20 23.96
C SER A 68 19.29 -44.14 25.12
N GLY A 69 18.43 -45.14 24.89
CA GLY A 69 17.90 -46.03 25.92
C GLY A 69 16.95 -45.35 26.91
N VAL A 70 16.62 -44.07 26.73
CA VAL A 70 15.66 -43.35 27.59
C VAL A 70 14.23 -43.81 27.25
N PRO A 71 13.38 -44.13 28.25
CA PRO A 71 12.01 -44.54 28.02
C PRO A 71 11.22 -43.52 27.20
N ARG A 72 10.40 -43.97 26.24
CA ARG A 72 9.69 -43.11 25.29
C ARG A 72 8.76 -42.13 26.01
N GLU A 73 8.10 -42.57 27.07
CA GLU A 73 7.18 -41.81 27.90
C GLU A 73 7.84 -40.66 28.68
N GLU A 74 9.16 -40.68 28.85
CA GLU A 74 9.89 -39.56 29.45
C GLU A 74 10.23 -38.47 28.44
N ILE A 75 10.17 -38.77 27.14
CA ILE A 75 10.64 -37.88 26.07
C ILE A 75 9.45 -37.16 25.45
N TRP A 76 9.44 -35.84 25.51
CA TRP A 76 8.56 -35.00 24.72
C TRP A 76 9.09 -34.89 23.28
N VAL A 77 8.36 -35.46 22.31
CA VAL A 77 8.69 -35.38 20.88
C VAL A 77 7.72 -34.44 20.17
N THR A 78 8.26 -33.39 19.55
CA THR A 78 7.53 -32.45 18.70
C THR A 78 7.90 -32.69 17.24
N THR A 79 6.91 -32.89 16.37
CA THR A 79 7.09 -32.82 14.90
C THR A 79 6.06 -31.89 14.25
N LYS A 80 6.19 -31.63 12.95
CA LYS A 80 5.44 -30.58 12.25
C LYS A 80 5.00 -31.06 10.87
N LEU A 81 3.74 -30.76 10.54
CA LEU A 81 3.15 -30.94 9.22
C LEU A 81 3.75 -29.92 8.24
N ASP A 82 4.37 -30.41 7.17
CA ASP A 82 4.95 -29.57 6.13
C ASP A 82 3.89 -28.95 5.21
N ASN A 83 4.21 -27.81 4.59
CA ASN A 83 3.29 -26.99 3.80
C ASN A 83 2.58 -27.75 2.65
N PRO A 84 3.25 -28.65 1.89
CA PRO A 84 2.61 -29.44 0.83
C PRO A 84 1.58 -30.45 1.34
N TRP A 85 1.67 -30.81 2.62
CA TRP A 85 0.85 -31.86 3.24
C TRP A 85 -0.39 -31.31 3.94
N HIS A 86 -0.66 -30.00 3.82
CA HIS A 86 -1.77 -29.32 4.49
C HIS A 86 -3.16 -29.93 4.24
N HIS A 87 -3.36 -30.57 3.08
CA HIS A 87 -4.60 -31.26 2.68
C HIS A 87 -4.57 -32.77 2.95
N ARG A 88 -3.44 -33.31 3.43
CA ARG A 88 -3.15 -34.73 3.70
C ARG A 88 -2.62 -34.93 5.12
N VAL A 89 -3.29 -34.31 6.09
CA VAL A 89 -2.84 -34.24 7.49
C VAL A 89 -2.62 -35.63 8.11
N ALA A 90 -3.56 -36.56 7.92
CA ALA A 90 -3.47 -37.92 8.45
C ALA A 90 -2.28 -38.69 7.86
N GLU A 91 -2.04 -38.55 6.56
CA GLU A 91 -0.89 -39.20 5.90
C GLU A 91 0.44 -38.56 6.32
N GLY A 92 0.45 -37.24 6.56
CA GLY A 92 1.63 -36.52 7.03
C GLY A 92 2.09 -37.01 8.40
N ILE A 93 1.17 -37.18 9.36
CA ILE A 93 1.55 -37.73 10.68
C ILE A 93 1.96 -39.20 10.58
N ASP A 94 1.30 -40.01 9.74
CA ASP A 94 1.66 -41.41 9.55
C ASP A 94 3.06 -41.59 8.96
N SER A 95 3.43 -40.71 8.01
CA SER A 95 4.80 -40.67 7.49
C SER A 95 5.80 -40.31 8.57
N SER A 96 5.55 -39.24 9.35
CA SER A 96 6.46 -38.84 10.43
C SER A 96 6.62 -39.91 11.50
N LEU A 97 5.53 -40.56 11.92
CA LEU A 97 5.59 -41.65 12.92
C LEU A 97 6.37 -42.86 12.41
N LYS A 98 6.17 -43.22 11.14
CA LYS A 98 6.92 -44.29 10.48
C LYS A 98 8.42 -43.98 10.45
N ASP A 99 8.78 -42.77 10.02
CA ASP A 99 10.19 -42.37 9.94
C ASP A 99 10.80 -42.30 11.34
N LEU A 100 10.13 -41.68 12.31
CA LEU A 100 10.59 -41.65 13.70
C LEU A 100 10.64 -43.04 14.36
N GLY A 101 9.91 -44.03 13.83
CA GLY A 101 9.75 -45.34 14.46
C GLY A 101 9.04 -45.26 15.81
N LEU A 102 8.03 -44.38 15.92
CA LEU A 102 7.26 -44.13 17.15
C LEU A 102 5.77 -44.41 16.93
N ASP A 103 5.07 -44.80 17.99
CA ASP A 103 3.61 -45.01 17.95
C ASP A 103 2.82 -43.71 18.11
N TYR A 104 3.41 -42.72 18.78
CA TYR A 104 2.80 -41.40 19.00
C TYR A 104 3.85 -40.29 19.09
N VAL A 105 3.40 -39.04 18.88
CA VAL A 105 4.14 -37.81 19.22
C VAL A 105 3.40 -37.00 20.28
N ASP A 106 4.16 -36.26 21.09
CA ASP A 106 3.61 -35.47 22.18
C ASP A 106 2.99 -34.17 21.66
N LEU A 107 3.57 -33.61 20.60
CA LEU A 107 3.10 -32.38 19.96
C LEU A 107 3.22 -32.45 18.43
N TYR A 108 2.13 -32.17 17.72
CA TYR A 108 2.13 -32.02 16.26
C TYR A 108 1.72 -30.60 15.86
N LEU A 109 2.58 -29.92 15.09
CA LEU A 109 2.39 -28.52 14.73
C LEU A 109 2.07 -28.32 13.25
N VAL A 110 1.18 -27.39 12.93
CA VAL A 110 1.12 -26.81 11.57
C VAL A 110 2.37 -25.94 11.37
N HIS A 111 3.29 -26.31 10.49
CA HIS A 111 4.62 -25.70 10.42
C HIS A 111 4.59 -24.23 9.97
N TRP A 112 3.74 -23.87 9.02
CA TRP A 112 3.48 -22.50 8.58
C TRP A 112 1.99 -22.28 8.30
N PRO A 113 1.45 -21.06 8.43
CA PRO A 113 0.05 -20.73 8.09
C PRO A 113 -0.19 -20.63 6.57
N SER A 114 0.44 -21.49 5.77
CA SER A 114 0.48 -21.40 4.32
C SER A 114 0.52 -22.78 3.69
N SER A 115 -0.56 -23.17 3.02
CA SER A 115 -0.57 -24.35 2.16
C SER A 115 0.24 -24.09 0.88
N THR A 116 0.89 -25.13 0.38
CA THR A 116 1.59 -25.09 -0.92
C THR A 116 1.14 -26.27 -1.79
N ASP A 117 1.10 -26.08 -3.10
CA ASP A 117 0.79 -27.17 -4.03
C ASP A 117 1.94 -28.21 -4.03
N PRO A 118 1.67 -29.51 -3.86
CA PRO A 118 2.69 -30.56 -3.93
C PRO A 118 3.45 -30.63 -5.27
N ASN A 119 2.80 -30.24 -6.37
CA ASN A 119 3.40 -30.24 -7.70
C ASN A 119 4.12 -28.93 -8.02
N ASP A 120 3.79 -27.85 -7.31
CA ASP A 120 4.41 -26.53 -7.47
C ASP A 120 4.51 -25.80 -6.12
N LEU A 121 5.64 -25.99 -5.44
CA LEU A 121 5.92 -25.43 -4.11
C LEU A 121 5.87 -23.90 -4.06
N LYS A 122 5.85 -23.21 -5.21
CA LYS A 122 5.75 -21.74 -5.29
C LYS A 122 4.31 -21.23 -5.24
N LYS A 123 3.32 -22.11 -5.43
CA LYS A 123 1.90 -21.76 -5.46
C LYS A 123 1.21 -22.21 -4.18
N HIS A 124 0.23 -21.41 -3.75
CA HIS A 124 -0.71 -21.82 -2.72
C HIS A 124 -1.75 -22.78 -3.28
N LEU A 125 -2.27 -23.67 -2.44
CA LEU A 125 -3.44 -24.46 -2.79
C LEU A 125 -4.66 -23.51 -2.82
N PRO A 126 -5.34 -23.35 -3.98
CA PRO A 126 -6.36 -22.32 -4.16
C PRO A 126 -7.57 -22.49 -3.21
N ASP A 127 -7.97 -23.74 -2.96
CA ASP A 127 -9.17 -24.05 -2.16
C ASP A 127 -8.85 -24.62 -0.77
N TRP A 128 -7.62 -24.47 -0.29
CA TRP A 128 -7.20 -25.05 0.99
C TRP A 128 -6.40 -24.07 1.84
N ASP A 129 -7.01 -23.57 2.92
CA ASP A 129 -6.34 -22.69 3.88
C ASP A 129 -5.99 -23.41 5.20
N PHE A 130 -5.29 -22.70 6.09
CA PHE A 130 -4.87 -23.27 7.36
C PHE A 130 -6.03 -23.59 8.32
N ILE A 131 -7.24 -23.05 8.12
CA ILE A 131 -8.42 -23.39 8.93
C ILE A 131 -8.87 -24.80 8.56
N LYS A 132 -8.97 -25.12 7.26
CA LYS A 132 -9.27 -26.48 6.80
C LYS A 132 -8.22 -27.48 7.28
N THR A 133 -6.94 -27.11 7.24
CA THR A 133 -5.87 -27.92 7.85
C THR A 133 -6.12 -28.12 9.35
N TRP A 134 -6.50 -27.08 10.10
CA TRP A 134 -6.79 -27.21 11.53
C TRP A 134 -7.99 -28.11 11.82
N GLN A 135 -9.03 -28.10 10.97
CA GLN A 135 -10.16 -29.04 11.09
C GLN A 135 -9.70 -30.50 11.06
N GLU A 136 -8.74 -30.83 10.20
CA GLU A 136 -8.15 -32.18 10.15
C GLU A 136 -7.20 -32.44 11.32
N MET A 137 -6.37 -31.47 11.72
CA MET A 137 -5.48 -31.58 12.88
C MET A 137 -6.25 -31.92 14.16
N GLN A 138 -7.43 -31.32 14.36
CA GLN A 138 -8.28 -31.54 15.52
C GLN A 138 -8.81 -32.97 15.66
N LYS A 139 -8.79 -33.78 14.60
CA LYS A 139 -9.20 -35.19 14.64
C LYS A 139 -8.09 -36.10 15.17
N LEU A 140 -6.82 -35.67 15.07
CA LEU A 140 -5.67 -36.51 15.40
C LEU A 140 -5.60 -36.94 16.87
N PRO A 141 -5.91 -36.08 17.87
CA PRO A 141 -5.86 -36.50 19.27
C PRO A 141 -6.71 -37.74 19.59
N ALA A 142 -7.89 -37.85 18.96
CA ALA A 142 -8.78 -39.00 19.14
C ALA A 142 -8.20 -40.33 18.62
N THR A 143 -7.20 -40.28 17.74
CA THR A 143 -6.54 -41.47 17.19
C THR A 143 -5.46 -42.04 18.09
N GLY A 144 -5.02 -41.31 19.12
CA GLY A 144 -3.89 -41.67 19.98
C GLY A 144 -2.50 -41.45 19.38
N LYS A 145 -2.41 -41.17 18.07
CA LYS A 145 -1.15 -40.89 17.35
C LYS A 145 -0.49 -39.56 17.76
N VAL A 146 -1.29 -38.61 18.25
CA VAL A 146 -0.83 -37.28 18.66
C VAL A 146 -1.47 -36.94 20.01
N ARG A 147 -0.70 -36.50 21.00
CA ARG A 147 -1.26 -36.06 22.29
C ARG A 147 -1.77 -34.63 22.23
N ASN A 148 -0.94 -33.72 21.71
CA ASN A 148 -1.26 -32.30 21.61
C ASN A 148 -1.10 -31.80 20.18
N ILE A 149 -1.94 -30.85 19.79
CA ILE A 149 -1.82 -30.15 18.51
C ILE A 149 -1.54 -28.67 18.73
N GLY A 150 -0.76 -28.09 17.83
CA GLY A 150 -0.40 -26.68 17.89
C GLY A 150 -0.08 -26.10 16.52
N VAL A 151 0.44 -24.87 16.54
CA VAL A 151 0.81 -24.13 15.34
C VAL A 151 2.24 -23.62 15.44
N SER A 152 2.82 -23.25 14.31
CA SER A 152 4.14 -22.63 14.23
C SER A 152 4.09 -21.47 13.26
N ASN A 153 4.76 -20.36 13.58
CA ASN A 153 4.81 -19.15 12.77
C ASN A 153 3.46 -18.43 12.59
N PHE A 154 2.52 -18.62 13.51
CA PHE A 154 1.23 -17.91 13.47
C PHE A 154 1.35 -16.56 14.18
N GLY A 155 1.12 -15.48 13.45
CA GLY A 155 0.95 -14.14 14.01
C GLY A 155 -0.47 -13.92 14.57
N ILE A 156 -0.66 -12.80 15.27
CA ILE A 156 -1.94 -12.46 15.94
C ILE A 156 -3.12 -12.55 14.98
N LYS A 157 -3.02 -11.99 13.77
CA LYS A 157 -4.09 -12.03 12.75
C LYS A 157 -4.47 -13.46 12.35
N ASN A 158 -3.50 -14.36 12.23
CA ASN A 158 -3.76 -15.76 11.87
C ASN A 158 -4.43 -16.50 13.02
N LEU A 159 -3.98 -16.26 14.26
CA LEU A 159 -4.59 -16.84 15.45
C LEU A 159 -6.01 -16.31 15.68
N GLU A 160 -6.26 -15.02 15.49
CA GLU A 160 -7.61 -14.46 15.56
C GLU A 160 -8.52 -15.07 14.50
N LYS A 161 -8.04 -15.17 13.25
CA LYS A 161 -8.79 -15.83 12.16
C LYS A 161 -9.10 -17.30 12.52
N LEU A 162 -8.15 -18.03 13.10
CA LEU A 162 -8.33 -19.42 13.49
C LEU A 162 -9.30 -19.58 14.67
N LEU A 163 -9.12 -18.81 15.75
CA LEU A 163 -9.89 -18.94 16.98
C LEU A 163 -11.32 -18.41 16.86
N ASN A 164 -11.56 -17.46 15.95
CA ASN A 164 -12.91 -16.93 15.69
C ASN A 164 -13.71 -17.80 14.71
N ASP A 165 -13.09 -18.77 14.05
CA ASP A 165 -13.78 -19.66 13.14
C ASP A 165 -14.64 -20.68 13.91
N PRO A 166 -15.92 -20.89 13.53
CA PRO A 166 -16.82 -21.78 14.25
C PRO A 166 -16.38 -23.26 14.25
N SER A 167 -15.51 -23.66 13.32
CA SER A 167 -14.95 -25.02 13.25
C SER A 167 -13.77 -25.25 14.21
N CYS A 168 -13.23 -24.20 14.82
CA CYS A 168 -12.19 -24.30 15.83
C CYS A 168 -12.81 -24.70 17.18
N LYS A 169 -12.65 -25.97 17.56
CA LYS A 169 -13.11 -26.55 18.82
C LYS A 169 -11.97 -26.73 19.82
N ILE A 170 -10.77 -26.99 19.33
CA ILE A 170 -9.55 -27.16 20.14
C ILE A 170 -8.66 -25.94 19.92
N VAL A 171 -8.35 -25.24 21.02
CA VAL A 171 -7.39 -24.14 21.03
C VAL A 171 -5.97 -24.73 20.88
N PRO A 172 -5.12 -24.23 19.98
CA PRO A 172 -3.75 -24.71 19.83
C PRO A 172 -3.00 -24.72 21.17
N ALA A 173 -2.37 -25.84 21.53
CA ALA A 173 -1.66 -25.95 22.80
C ALA A 173 -0.36 -25.12 22.81
N VAL A 174 0.29 -25.04 21.66
CA VAL A 174 1.58 -24.36 21.47
C VAL A 174 1.55 -23.51 20.20
N ASN A 175 2.19 -22.35 20.25
CA ASN A 175 2.61 -21.57 19.09
C ASN A 175 4.14 -21.45 19.09
N GLN A 176 4.81 -22.17 18.18
CA GLN A 176 6.26 -22.13 18.04
C GLN A 176 6.68 -20.96 17.13
N ILE A 177 7.50 -20.04 17.63
CA ILE A 177 7.86 -18.76 16.96
C ILE A 177 9.32 -18.37 17.18
N GLU A 178 9.88 -17.53 16.29
CA GLU A 178 11.24 -17.00 16.44
C GLU A 178 11.28 -16.06 17.64
N LEU A 179 12.02 -16.45 18.70
CA LEU A 179 12.13 -15.65 19.92
C LEU A 179 13.58 -15.57 20.37
N HIS A 180 14.13 -14.37 20.34
CA HIS A 180 15.44 -14.02 20.86
C HIS A 180 15.47 -12.50 21.16
N PRO A 181 16.46 -11.93 21.86
CA PRO A 181 16.49 -10.49 22.20
C PRO A 181 16.33 -9.54 21.01
N ASN A 182 16.85 -9.91 19.83
CA ASN A 182 16.64 -9.14 18.58
C ASN A 182 15.27 -9.35 17.89
N ASN A 183 14.43 -10.26 18.38
CA ASN A 183 13.06 -10.54 17.92
C ASN A 183 12.18 -11.06 19.09
N PRO A 184 11.93 -10.25 20.13
CA PRO A 184 11.27 -10.71 21.36
C PRO A 184 9.75 -10.86 21.24
N SER A 185 9.15 -10.34 20.17
CA SER A 185 7.72 -10.45 19.83
C SER A 185 6.74 -10.28 21.01
N PRO A 186 6.87 -9.23 21.87
CA PRO A 186 6.16 -9.16 23.15
C PRO A 186 4.64 -9.15 23.02
N LYS A 187 4.10 -8.52 21.97
CA LYS A 187 2.66 -8.50 21.69
C LYS A 187 2.12 -9.90 21.35
N LEU A 188 2.87 -10.67 20.58
CA LEU A 188 2.45 -12.02 20.17
C LEU A 188 2.52 -12.99 21.33
N VAL A 189 3.58 -12.93 22.14
CA VAL A 189 3.71 -13.76 23.35
C VAL A 189 2.58 -13.44 24.33
N ALA A 190 2.34 -12.16 24.63
CA ALA A 190 1.24 -11.77 25.52
C ALA A 190 -0.13 -12.23 24.99
N TYR A 191 -0.35 -12.15 23.67
CA TYR A 191 -1.56 -12.65 23.04
C TYR A 191 -1.70 -14.17 23.21
N ASN A 192 -0.65 -14.95 22.91
CA ASN A 192 -0.61 -16.39 23.11
C ASN A 192 -0.98 -16.75 24.56
N THR A 193 -0.32 -16.11 25.54
CA THR A 193 -0.58 -16.33 26.98
C THR A 193 -2.04 -16.02 27.34
N SER A 194 -2.62 -14.92 26.84
CA SER A 194 -4.02 -14.56 27.11
C SER A 194 -5.04 -15.56 26.58
N LYS A 195 -4.64 -16.38 25.59
CA LYS A 195 -5.46 -17.44 24.99
C LYS A 195 -5.14 -18.84 25.53
N GLY A 196 -4.26 -18.95 26.52
CA GLY A 196 -3.79 -20.24 27.06
C GLY A 196 -2.87 -21.01 26.10
N ILE A 197 -2.30 -20.34 25.09
CA ILE A 197 -1.38 -20.94 24.12
C ILE A 197 0.05 -20.77 24.63
N HIS A 198 0.77 -21.87 24.83
CA HIS A 198 2.18 -21.80 25.24
C HIS A 198 3.06 -21.36 24.08
N SER A 199 4.08 -20.53 24.35
CA SER A 199 5.05 -20.14 23.33
C SER A 199 6.29 -21.02 23.41
N THR A 200 6.80 -21.46 22.25
CA THR A 200 8.10 -22.13 22.15
C THR A 200 9.00 -21.32 21.23
N GLY A 201 10.15 -20.88 21.74
CA GLY A 201 11.14 -20.07 21.05
C GLY A 201 12.11 -20.91 20.24
N TYR A 202 11.93 -20.94 18.91
CA TYR A 202 12.97 -21.40 17.99
C TYR A 202 13.95 -20.27 17.67
N SER A 203 15.12 -20.62 17.14
CA SER A 203 16.21 -19.66 16.87
C SER A 203 16.54 -18.79 18.09
N CYS A 204 16.43 -19.35 19.29
CA CYS A 204 16.70 -18.66 20.56
C CYS A 204 18.11 -18.08 20.68
N LEU A 205 19.05 -18.57 19.85
CA LEU A 205 20.41 -18.07 19.74
C LEU A 205 20.62 -17.07 18.55
N GLY A 206 19.55 -16.72 17.83
CA GLY A 206 19.52 -15.79 16.69
C GLY A 206 19.93 -16.36 15.33
N SER A 207 20.05 -17.68 15.22
CA SER A 207 20.49 -18.45 14.04
C SER A 207 21.97 -18.27 13.66
N THR A 208 22.38 -18.92 12.57
CA THR A 208 23.74 -18.82 12.01
C THR A 208 24.14 -17.36 11.76
N ASN A 209 25.35 -16.98 12.18
CA ASN A 209 25.90 -15.62 12.04
C ASN A 209 25.04 -14.52 12.71
N SER A 210 24.35 -14.86 13.80
CA SER A 210 23.57 -13.89 14.57
C SER A 210 24.45 -12.71 15.03
N PRO A 211 23.99 -11.45 14.86
CA PRO A 211 24.67 -10.29 15.41
C PRO A 211 24.66 -10.28 16.95
N LEU A 212 23.79 -11.09 17.60
CA LEU A 212 23.76 -11.21 19.06
C LEU A 212 25.13 -11.57 19.64
N TYR A 213 25.91 -12.40 18.95
CA TYR A 213 27.24 -12.81 19.42
C TYR A 213 28.29 -11.70 19.34
N LYS A 214 27.97 -10.57 18.70
CA LYS A 214 28.82 -9.37 18.63
C LYS A 214 28.32 -8.24 19.52
N ASP A 215 27.17 -8.42 20.18
CA ASP A 215 26.61 -7.39 21.05
C ASP A 215 27.40 -7.31 22.35
N GLU A 216 27.98 -6.14 22.62
CA GLU A 216 28.80 -5.93 23.80
C GLU A 216 28.03 -6.10 25.11
N THR A 217 26.73 -5.80 25.13
CA THR A 217 25.89 -5.93 26.32
C THR A 217 25.77 -7.41 26.70
N LEU A 218 25.49 -8.27 25.72
CA LEU A 218 25.42 -9.71 25.93
C LEU A 218 26.77 -10.28 26.37
N LEU A 219 27.87 -9.87 25.74
CA LEU A 219 29.21 -10.36 26.08
C LEU A 219 29.64 -9.97 27.50
N LYS A 220 29.43 -8.70 27.88
CA LYS A 220 29.72 -8.19 29.25
C LYS A 220 28.86 -8.89 30.29
N LEU A 221 27.59 -9.17 29.98
CA LEU A 221 26.69 -9.88 30.88
C LEU A 221 27.11 -11.35 31.06
N ALA A 222 27.48 -12.02 29.98
CA ALA A 222 27.99 -13.39 30.00
C ALA A 222 29.28 -13.49 30.85
N GLU A 223 30.22 -12.56 30.66
CA GLU A 223 31.44 -12.46 31.46
C GLU A 223 31.14 -12.21 32.94
N LYS A 224 30.27 -11.24 33.26
CA LYS A 224 29.85 -10.94 34.64
C LYS A 224 29.26 -12.16 35.36
N LYS A 225 28.54 -13.03 34.63
CA LYS A 225 27.93 -14.24 35.18
C LYS A 225 28.87 -15.45 35.17
N GLY A 226 30.03 -15.36 34.53
CA GLY A 226 30.91 -16.51 34.29
C GLY A 226 30.23 -17.59 33.42
N LYS A 227 29.40 -17.16 32.46
CA LYS A 227 28.60 -18.03 31.59
C LYS A 227 28.86 -17.72 30.13
N THR A 228 28.41 -18.60 29.24
CA THR A 228 28.49 -18.35 27.80
C THR A 228 27.34 -17.44 27.33
N PRO A 229 27.52 -16.68 26.24
CA PRO A 229 26.43 -15.90 25.63
C PRO A 229 25.21 -16.76 25.31
N GLN A 230 25.41 -18.01 24.88
CA GLN A 230 24.35 -18.96 24.58
C GLN A 230 23.51 -19.28 25.82
N GLN A 231 24.17 -19.57 26.95
CA GLN A 231 23.49 -19.85 28.22
C GLN A 231 22.66 -18.64 28.69
N VAL A 232 23.17 -17.42 28.55
CA VAL A 232 22.42 -16.19 28.85
C VAL A 232 21.18 -16.04 27.98
N LEU A 233 21.29 -16.28 26.67
CA LEU A 233 20.15 -16.19 25.74
C LEU A 233 19.07 -17.24 26.03
N LEU A 234 19.48 -18.46 26.37
CA LEU A 234 18.54 -19.54 26.72
C LEU A 234 17.82 -19.22 28.03
N LEU A 235 18.56 -18.79 29.04
CA LEU A 235 17.98 -18.48 30.34
C LEU A 235 17.06 -17.26 30.30
N TRP A 236 17.38 -16.27 29.46
CA TRP A 236 16.46 -15.16 29.17
C TRP A 236 15.10 -15.69 28.70
N GLY A 237 15.07 -16.64 27.76
CA GLY A 237 13.80 -17.22 27.30
C GLY A 237 13.05 -18.02 28.37
N VAL A 238 13.78 -18.85 29.13
CA VAL A 238 13.20 -19.66 30.21
C VAL A 238 12.64 -18.80 31.36
N GLN A 239 13.29 -17.69 31.70
CA GLN A 239 12.79 -16.78 32.73
C GLN A 239 11.60 -15.94 32.24
N LYS A 240 11.52 -15.66 30.92
CA LYS A 240 10.36 -14.99 30.31
C LYS A 240 9.13 -15.91 30.19
N GLY A 241 9.29 -17.21 30.44
CA GLY A 241 8.17 -18.15 30.59
C GLY A 241 7.82 -18.97 29.34
N TRP A 242 8.72 -19.06 28.36
CA TRP A 242 8.54 -19.94 27.20
C TRP A 242 9.58 -21.06 27.17
N SER A 243 9.30 -22.10 26.38
CA SER A 243 10.27 -23.15 26.10
C SER A 243 11.30 -22.67 25.07
N VAL A 244 12.55 -23.13 25.15
CA VAL A 244 13.62 -22.83 24.20
C VAL A 244 14.17 -24.11 23.58
N ILE A 245 14.40 -24.09 22.27
CA ILE A 245 14.87 -25.27 21.51
C ILE A 245 16.15 -24.94 20.72
N PRO A 246 17.30 -24.72 21.38
CA PRO A 246 18.56 -24.48 20.68
C PRO A 246 18.94 -25.67 19.79
N LYS A 247 19.42 -25.36 18.59
CA LYS A 247 20.00 -26.36 17.68
C LYS A 247 21.49 -26.52 17.92
N SER A 248 21.95 -27.76 18.08
CA SER A 248 23.37 -28.11 18.02
C SER A 248 23.55 -29.58 17.64
N VAL A 249 24.61 -29.86 16.87
CA VAL A 249 25.11 -31.24 16.61
C VAL A 249 26.42 -31.54 17.33
N SER A 250 27.00 -30.55 18.01
CA SER A 250 28.25 -30.71 18.75
C SER A 250 27.95 -31.05 20.20
N LYS A 251 28.48 -32.19 20.66
CA LYS A 251 28.31 -32.67 22.04
C LYS A 251 28.67 -31.61 23.08
N SER A 252 29.82 -30.93 22.94
CA SER A 252 30.25 -29.91 23.91
C SER A 252 29.26 -28.74 24.01
N ARG A 253 28.68 -28.31 22.88
CA ARG A 253 27.66 -27.25 22.87
C ARG A 253 26.32 -27.74 23.43
N ILE A 254 25.94 -28.99 23.19
CA ILE A 254 24.73 -29.59 23.77
C ILE A 254 24.88 -29.64 25.30
N ASP A 255 26.03 -30.11 25.79
CA ASP A 255 26.33 -30.18 27.21
C ASP A 255 26.29 -28.77 27.85
N ALA A 256 26.98 -27.80 27.25
CA ALA A 256 27.03 -26.43 27.74
C ALA A 256 25.67 -25.72 27.69
N ASN A 257 24.85 -25.94 26.66
CA ASN A 257 23.51 -25.36 26.55
C ASN A 257 22.56 -25.87 27.66
N PHE A 258 22.84 -27.04 28.25
CA PHE A 258 22.05 -27.60 29.34
C PHE A 258 22.56 -27.20 30.73
N GLU A 259 23.70 -26.49 30.84
CA GLU A 259 24.26 -26.03 32.12
C GLU A 259 23.63 -24.70 32.57
N LEU A 260 22.31 -24.71 32.71
CA LEU A 260 21.49 -23.55 33.08
C LEU A 260 21.17 -23.49 34.58
N ASP A 261 21.40 -24.56 35.32
CA ASP A 261 21.04 -24.66 36.74
C ASP A 261 22.00 -23.91 37.67
N GLY A 262 21.49 -23.52 38.85
CA GLY A 262 22.27 -22.89 39.92
C GLY A 262 22.54 -21.38 39.74
N TRP A 263 21.93 -20.73 38.75
CA TRP A 263 22.04 -19.28 38.55
C TRP A 263 20.80 -18.71 37.84
N GLU A 264 20.65 -17.38 37.88
CA GLU A 264 19.56 -16.66 37.22
C GLU A 264 20.00 -15.28 36.74
N LEU A 265 19.24 -14.72 35.79
CA LEU A 265 19.31 -13.31 35.42
C LEU A 265 18.40 -12.51 36.36
N THR A 266 18.91 -11.37 36.79
CA THR A 266 18.13 -10.38 37.55
C THR A 266 17.12 -9.67 36.65
N ALA A 267 16.11 -9.03 37.23
CA ALA A 267 15.12 -8.28 36.47
C ALA A 267 15.75 -7.18 35.60
N GLU A 268 16.77 -6.51 36.13
CA GLU A 268 17.54 -5.47 35.43
C GLU A 268 18.31 -6.06 34.24
N GLU A 269 18.90 -7.25 34.40
CA GLU A 269 19.64 -7.92 33.32
C GLU A 269 18.69 -8.42 32.21
N ILE A 270 17.49 -8.88 32.58
CA ILE A 270 16.43 -9.22 31.60
C ILE A 270 15.99 -7.96 30.85
N GLU A 271 15.80 -6.83 31.54
CA GLU A 271 15.43 -5.56 30.92
C GLU A 271 16.54 -5.02 29.99
N GLN A 272 17.82 -5.21 30.35
CA GLN A 272 18.95 -4.88 29.47
C GLN A 272 18.90 -5.69 28.17
N LEU A 273 18.61 -6.99 28.25
CA LEU A 273 18.46 -7.86 27.08
C LEU A 273 17.22 -7.53 26.24
N ASP A 274 16.11 -7.14 26.87
CA ASP A 274 14.90 -6.71 26.16
C ASP A 274 15.13 -5.44 25.32
N ASN A 275 16.12 -4.62 25.71
CA ASN A 275 16.43 -3.31 25.12
C ASN A 275 17.68 -3.30 24.21
N LEU A 276 18.16 -4.46 23.72
CA LEU A 276 19.29 -4.50 22.78
C LEU A 276 19.04 -3.65 21.52
N LYS A 277 20.01 -2.82 21.14
CA LYS A 277 19.88 -1.76 20.12
C LYS A 277 19.64 -2.29 18.70
N ASP A 278 20.01 -3.53 18.42
CA ASP A 278 19.96 -4.11 17.07
C ASP A 278 18.55 -4.57 16.61
N ARG A 279 17.48 -4.31 17.41
CA ARG A 279 16.08 -4.61 17.05
C ARG A 279 15.67 -4.21 15.62
N PHE A 280 16.19 -3.09 15.10
CA PHE A 280 15.71 -2.49 13.85
C PHE A 280 16.45 -2.93 12.58
N LYS A 281 17.74 -3.30 12.67
CA LYS A 281 18.55 -3.60 11.47
C LYS A 281 18.19 -4.92 10.81
N LYS A 282 17.86 -5.96 11.60
CA LYS A 282 17.56 -7.31 11.08
C LYS A 282 16.18 -7.37 10.42
N ALA A 283 15.14 -6.84 11.06
CA ALA A 283 13.79 -6.75 10.48
C ALA A 283 13.83 -6.02 9.13
N TYR A 284 14.53 -4.89 9.06
CA TYR A 284 14.72 -4.13 7.82
C TYR A 284 15.46 -4.91 6.73
N LYS A 285 16.55 -5.61 7.07
CA LYS A 285 17.38 -6.36 6.11
C LYS A 285 16.69 -7.63 5.61
N THR A 286 15.94 -8.32 6.47
CA THR A 286 15.15 -9.52 6.13
C THR A 286 13.94 -9.17 5.25
N ILE A 287 13.33 -8.00 5.46
CA ILE A 287 12.29 -7.48 4.56
C ILE A 287 12.91 -7.15 3.19
N LYS A 288 14.07 -6.50 3.16
CA LYS A 288 14.77 -6.17 1.90
C LYS A 288 15.22 -7.41 1.12
N SER A 289 15.60 -8.50 1.78
CA SER A 289 16.09 -9.72 1.13
C SER A 289 15.00 -10.70 0.67
N ARG A 290 13.73 -10.48 1.05
CA ARG A 290 12.59 -11.34 0.64
C ARG A 290 11.91 -10.87 -0.64
N PHE A 291 12.34 -9.76 -1.23
CA PHE A 291 11.91 -9.35 -2.57
C PHE A 291 12.86 -9.99 -3.60
N PRO A 292 12.35 -10.83 -4.52
CA PRO A 292 13.17 -11.41 -5.57
C PRO A 292 13.72 -10.32 -6.50
N GLU A 293 15.05 -10.26 -6.62
CA GLU A 293 15.71 -9.72 -7.81
C GLU A 293 15.41 -10.68 -8.96
N GLN A 294 14.43 -10.35 -9.82
CA GLN A 294 14.31 -10.92 -11.15
C GLN A 294 13.37 -10.07 -12.02
N PHE A 295 13.95 -9.14 -12.76
CA PHE A 295 13.88 -9.20 -14.23
C PHE A 295 15.27 -8.82 -14.76
N GLN A 296 15.95 -9.84 -15.28
CA GLN A 296 17.16 -9.69 -16.09
C GLN A 296 16.85 -8.79 -17.28
N GLN A 297 17.82 -7.94 -17.59
CA GLN A 297 17.88 -7.08 -18.76
C GLN A 297 17.62 -7.89 -20.03
N SER A 298 16.47 -7.69 -20.65
CA SER A 298 16.36 -7.81 -22.10
C SER A 298 17.00 -6.56 -22.70
N SER A 299 18.15 -6.73 -23.34
CA SER A 299 18.84 -5.69 -24.11
C SER A 299 17.93 -5.19 -25.24
N LEU A 300 17.18 -4.12 -25.00
CA LEU A 300 16.41 -3.45 -26.04
C LEU A 300 17.32 -2.42 -26.73
N ARG A 301 17.55 -2.66 -28.03
CA ARG A 301 18.15 -1.70 -28.97
C ARG A 301 17.30 -0.43 -29.01
N LEU A 302 17.89 0.69 -28.65
CA LEU A 302 17.34 2.02 -28.91
C LEU A 302 17.32 2.29 -30.42
N GLN A 303 16.14 2.56 -30.97
CA GLN A 303 16.02 3.34 -32.20
C GLN A 303 15.63 4.78 -31.83
N PRO A 304 16.25 5.81 -32.45
CA PRO A 304 15.86 7.19 -32.22
C PRO A 304 14.55 7.48 -32.96
N GLU A 305 13.49 7.76 -32.22
CA GLU A 305 12.25 8.30 -32.77
C GLU A 305 12.31 9.83 -32.78
N TYR A 306 12.07 10.41 -33.95
CA TYR A 306 12.10 11.86 -34.16
C TYR A 306 10.82 12.50 -33.61
N VAL A 307 10.95 13.26 -32.52
CA VAL A 307 9.84 14.06 -31.98
C VAL A 307 9.50 15.19 -32.96
N ARG A 308 8.27 15.19 -33.48
CA ARG A 308 7.70 16.35 -34.18
C ARG A 308 7.47 17.49 -33.18
N VAL A 309 8.11 18.63 -33.43
CA VAL A 309 7.83 19.89 -32.73
C VAL A 309 6.46 20.39 -33.18
N VAL A 310 5.46 20.36 -32.30
CA VAL A 310 4.18 21.01 -32.54
C VAL A 310 4.30 22.47 -32.10
N ASN A 311 4.24 23.39 -33.06
CA ASN A 311 4.22 24.83 -32.81
C ASN A 311 2.94 25.24 -32.06
N ARG A 312 3.06 25.65 -30.80
CA ARG A 312 1.95 26.28 -30.06
C ARG A 312 1.62 27.63 -30.69
N HIS A 313 0.36 27.82 -31.08
CA HIS A 313 -0.15 29.12 -31.49
C HIS A 313 -0.26 30.07 -30.29
N PRO A 314 0.18 31.33 -30.41
CA PRO A 314 0.10 32.30 -29.33
C PRO A 314 -1.34 32.78 -29.12
N ILE A 315 -1.76 32.73 -27.86
CA ILE A 315 -3.00 33.33 -27.38
C ILE A 315 -2.83 34.85 -27.45
N ASN A 316 -3.52 35.47 -28.41
CA ASN A 316 -3.88 36.89 -28.51
C ASN A 316 -2.95 37.85 -29.30
N ARG A 317 -3.56 38.60 -30.23
CA ARG A 317 -2.92 39.48 -31.25
C ARG A 317 -2.18 40.70 -30.66
N ALA A 318 -2.55 41.10 -29.44
CA ALA A 318 -1.96 42.26 -28.75
C ALA A 318 -0.59 41.95 -28.08
N ALA A 319 -0.31 40.68 -27.78
CA ALA A 319 0.97 40.27 -27.18
C ALA A 319 2.10 40.23 -28.20
N ALA A 320 1.80 39.85 -29.45
CA ALA A 320 2.74 39.84 -30.58
C ALA A 320 3.28 41.23 -30.92
N ILE A 321 2.45 42.27 -30.81
CA ILE A 321 2.81 43.65 -31.13
C ILE A 321 3.77 44.25 -30.08
N ARG A 322 3.67 43.81 -28.82
CA ARG A 322 4.54 44.31 -27.73
C ARG A 322 5.92 43.67 -27.70
N GLN A 323 6.07 42.47 -28.25
CA GLN A 323 7.37 41.77 -28.32
C GLN A 323 8.18 42.12 -29.57
N ALA A 324 7.57 42.73 -30.59
CA ALA A 324 8.22 43.12 -31.84
C ALA A 324 8.99 44.46 -31.78
N ARG A 325 9.06 45.14 -30.63
CA ARG A 325 9.73 46.44 -30.51
C ARG A 325 10.86 46.42 -29.49
N GLY A 326 12.06 46.14 -30.00
CA GLY A 326 13.29 46.85 -29.63
C GLY A 326 14.13 46.29 -28.50
N ARG A 327 15.21 45.59 -28.88
CA ARG A 327 16.41 45.33 -28.06
C ARG A 327 17.47 46.43 -28.31
N HIS A 328 18.42 46.53 -27.36
CA HIS A 328 19.70 47.29 -27.34
C HIS A 328 19.65 48.63 -26.57
N TYR A 329 20.59 49.04 -25.70
CA TYR A 329 21.75 48.45 -24.97
C TYR A 329 22.28 49.55 -24.00
N TYR A 330 22.89 49.15 -22.86
CA TYR A 330 23.86 49.84 -21.96
C TYR A 330 23.51 51.20 -21.30
N SER A 331 23.40 51.29 -19.95
CA SER A 331 24.44 51.56 -18.91
C SER A 331 25.03 52.99 -19.01
N THR A 332 25.17 53.83 -17.99
CA THR A 332 25.61 53.64 -16.60
C THR A 332 25.28 54.88 -15.76
N ARG A 333 25.00 54.61 -14.48
CA ARG A 333 25.47 55.33 -13.27
C ARG A 333 25.86 56.82 -13.36
N ALA A 334 25.14 57.57 -12.52
CA ALA A 334 25.69 58.41 -11.45
C ALA A 334 26.58 59.59 -11.85
N ALA A 335 26.07 60.81 -11.61
CA ALA A 335 26.58 61.65 -10.53
C ALA A 335 25.87 63.01 -10.57
N SER A 336 25.00 63.25 -9.59
CA SER A 336 24.86 64.56 -8.94
C SER A 336 24.03 64.40 -7.67
N SER A 337 24.58 63.63 -6.75
CA SER A 337 24.39 63.90 -5.33
C SER A 337 24.93 65.30 -5.05
N PHE A 338 24.10 66.33 -5.14
CA PHE A 338 24.40 67.68 -4.66
C PHE A 338 23.08 68.44 -4.87
N ILE A 339 22.10 68.30 -4.00
CA ILE A 339 22.04 69.08 -2.77
C ILE A 339 21.07 68.31 -1.87
N SER A 340 21.65 67.59 -0.92
CA SER A 340 20.99 67.28 0.34
C SER A 340 20.33 68.53 0.90
N TYR A 341 19.35 68.31 1.77
CA TYR A 341 18.93 69.26 2.79
C TYR A 341 18.01 70.35 2.20
N ILE A 342 16.70 70.33 2.45
CA ILE A 342 16.13 70.41 3.79
C ILE A 342 14.66 69.93 3.71
N ARG A 343 14.32 68.93 4.54
CA ARG A 343 12.95 68.53 4.97
C ARG A 343 12.02 68.02 3.86
N SER A 344 11.89 66.72 3.63
CA SER A 344 10.92 65.91 4.41
C SER A 344 11.04 64.41 4.08
N GLY A 345 12.24 63.87 4.18
CA GLY A 345 12.45 62.42 4.12
C GLY A 345 11.93 61.72 5.37
N LEU A 346 10.98 60.80 5.21
CA LEU A 346 10.92 59.44 5.80
C LEU A 346 9.48 58.91 5.79
N GLN A 347 9.10 58.20 4.73
CA GLN A 347 8.41 56.89 4.78
C GLN A 347 8.02 56.45 3.36
N GLY A 348 8.44 55.24 2.99
CA GLY A 348 8.22 54.65 1.68
C GLY A 348 6.83 54.02 1.54
N ASP A 349 6.28 54.15 0.33
CA ASP A 349 5.03 53.52 -0.09
C ASP A 349 5.22 52.02 -0.40
N ARG A 350 4.43 51.19 0.28
CA ARG A 350 4.24 49.76 0.00
C ARG A 350 3.23 49.60 -1.14
N THR A 351 3.59 48.85 -2.16
CA THR A 351 2.64 48.39 -3.20
C THR A 351 1.69 47.33 -2.62
N ALA A 352 0.39 47.55 -2.78
CA ALA A 352 -0.69 46.75 -2.21
C ALA A 352 -0.90 45.39 -2.91
N TYR A 353 -1.18 44.34 -2.12
CA TYR A 353 -1.53 43.01 -2.61
C TYR A 353 -2.95 42.99 -3.20
N LYS A 354 -3.15 42.25 -4.31
CA LYS A 354 -4.50 41.95 -4.86
C LYS A 354 -5.30 41.10 -3.87
N THR A 355 -6.46 41.60 -3.45
CA THR A 355 -7.39 40.89 -2.56
C THR A 355 -8.16 39.81 -3.33
N SER A 356 -8.41 38.66 -2.69
CA SER A 356 -9.12 37.52 -3.30
C SER A 356 -10.63 37.81 -3.44
N ARG A 357 -11.33 37.17 -4.39
CA ARG A 357 -12.81 37.26 -4.53
C ARG A 357 -13.55 36.89 -3.24
N VAL A 358 -12.96 36.02 -2.43
CA VAL A 358 -13.47 35.65 -1.10
C VAL A 358 -13.39 36.84 -0.14
N ALA A 359 -12.27 37.58 -0.11
CA ALA A 359 -12.14 38.78 0.71
C ALA A 359 -13.16 39.86 0.33
N THR A 360 -13.46 40.03 -0.96
CA THR A 360 -14.46 40.97 -1.47
C THR A 360 -15.90 40.54 -1.15
N ASN A 361 -16.19 39.24 -1.12
CA ASN A 361 -17.51 38.74 -0.73
C ASN A 361 -17.71 38.79 0.80
N VAL A 362 -16.65 38.58 1.57
CA VAL A 362 -16.66 38.71 3.04
C VAL A 362 -16.84 40.17 3.46
N SER A 363 -16.22 41.13 2.75
CA SER A 363 -16.42 42.57 3.03
C SER A 363 -17.81 43.09 2.66
N ARG A 364 -18.55 42.38 1.79
CA ARG A 364 -19.94 42.68 1.44
C ARG A 364 -20.96 42.17 2.46
N LEU A 365 -20.56 41.29 3.39
CA LEU A 365 -21.45 40.84 4.46
C LEU A 365 -21.59 41.98 5.48
N THR A 366 -22.74 42.63 5.45
CA THR A 366 -23.10 43.75 6.32
C THR A 366 -23.29 43.27 7.76
N LYS A 367 -22.25 43.45 8.57
CA LYS A 367 -22.27 43.99 9.94
C LYS A 367 -20.82 44.13 10.39
N HIS A 368 -20.39 45.38 10.57
CA HIS A 368 -19.06 45.74 11.03
C HIS A 368 -18.64 44.92 12.26
N ALA A 369 -17.55 44.16 12.12
CA ALA A 369 -16.68 43.80 13.23
C ALA A 369 -15.23 43.96 12.74
N PRO A 370 -14.34 44.57 13.56
CA PRO A 370 -13.02 45.00 13.10
C PRO A 370 -12.11 43.79 12.95
N PHE A 371 -11.91 43.33 11.71
CA PHE A 371 -10.80 42.45 11.40
C PHE A 371 -9.52 43.30 11.29
N ALA A 372 -8.90 43.55 12.44
CA ALA A 372 -7.53 44.02 12.50
C ALA A 372 -6.77 43.27 13.61
N SER A 373 -5.89 42.35 13.16
CA SER A 373 -4.83 41.67 13.89
C SER A 373 -5.21 40.60 14.92
N THR A 374 -4.55 39.44 14.80
CA THR A 374 -4.51 38.28 15.72
C THR A 374 -5.63 37.24 15.59
N LEU A 375 -5.55 36.40 14.55
CA LEU A 375 -6.18 35.07 14.58
C LEU A 375 -5.38 34.13 15.51
N ARG A 376 -5.74 34.12 16.81
CA ARG A 376 -5.75 32.99 17.78
C ARG A 376 -6.41 33.48 19.09
N PRO A 377 -6.98 32.58 19.91
CA PRO A 377 -8.15 31.74 19.72
C PRO A 377 -9.35 32.32 20.51
N ASN A 378 -10.47 32.61 19.87
CA ASN A 378 -11.72 32.95 20.58
C ASN A 378 -12.93 32.29 19.90
N LEU A 379 -12.88 30.96 19.78
CA LEU A 379 -14.10 30.16 19.62
C LEU A 379 -14.76 29.89 20.98
N THR A 380 -13.99 29.97 22.07
CA THR A 380 -14.44 29.84 23.46
C THR A 380 -14.11 31.12 24.23
N GLY A 381 -14.86 32.18 23.91
CA GLY A 381 -15.07 33.36 24.75
C GLY A 381 -13.98 33.81 25.71
N GLY A 382 -13.08 34.68 25.24
CA GLY A 382 -12.37 35.63 26.10
C GLY A 382 -12.78 37.05 25.74
N THR A 383 -13.46 37.74 26.64
CA THR A 383 -13.71 39.19 26.53
C THR A 383 -12.38 39.95 26.57
N LEU A 384 -12.23 40.98 25.72
CA LEU A 384 -11.05 41.85 25.68
C LEU A 384 -10.64 42.29 27.09
N GLY A 385 -9.34 42.23 27.39
CA GLY A 385 -8.79 42.69 28.66
C GLY A 385 -9.14 44.16 28.91
N ARG A 386 -9.96 44.43 29.93
CA ARG A 386 -9.95 45.73 30.59
C ARG A 386 -8.61 45.84 31.31
N THR A 387 -7.71 46.69 30.83
CA THR A 387 -6.62 47.17 31.67
C THR A 387 -7.26 47.87 32.86
N ALA A 388 -6.97 47.42 34.09
CA ALA A 388 -7.22 48.22 35.27
C ALA A 388 -6.38 49.50 35.15
N GLY A 389 -7.03 50.56 34.71
CA GLY A 389 -6.42 51.81 34.28
C GLY A 389 -7.42 52.61 33.46
N GLY A 390 -8.63 52.79 34.00
CA GLY A 390 -9.46 53.90 33.54
C GLY A 390 -8.70 55.19 33.81
N TYR A 391 -8.53 56.02 32.77
CA TYR A 391 -8.04 57.41 32.78
C TYR A 391 -7.09 57.84 33.92
N ALA A 392 -6.12 57.01 34.29
CA ALA A 392 -5.15 57.33 35.33
C ALA A 392 -3.77 57.45 34.68
N ILE A 393 -3.18 58.65 34.80
CA ILE A 393 -1.84 58.98 34.34
C ILE A 393 -0.84 58.00 34.99
N GLY A 394 -0.23 57.12 34.19
CA GLY A 394 0.80 56.17 34.66
C GLY A 394 0.66 54.72 34.20
N ALA A 395 -0.45 54.33 33.54
CA ALA A 395 -0.65 52.96 33.05
C ALA A 395 0.12 52.69 31.73
N GLY A 396 1.45 52.61 31.81
CA GLY A 396 2.32 52.40 30.64
C GLY A 396 3.73 51.89 30.95
N ARG A 397 3.98 51.23 32.09
CA ARG A 397 5.29 50.62 32.35
C ARG A 397 5.43 49.26 31.67
N ILE A 398 6.47 49.14 30.85
CA ILE A 398 6.98 47.88 30.30
C ILE A 398 7.29 46.95 31.48
N GLY A 399 6.57 45.83 31.58
CA GLY A 399 6.73 44.83 32.65
C GLY A 399 5.53 44.62 33.59
N GLY A 400 4.44 45.38 33.45
CA GLY A 400 3.22 45.16 34.24
C GLY A 400 2.50 43.85 33.88
N ALA A 401 2.23 43.00 34.87
CA ALA A 401 1.52 41.73 34.69
C ALA A 401 0.12 41.94 34.10
N ARG A 402 -0.16 41.31 32.95
CA ARG A 402 -1.49 41.32 32.32
C ARG A 402 -2.32 40.17 32.89
N TYR A 403 -3.35 40.48 33.67
CA TYR A 403 -4.31 39.48 34.14
C TYR A 403 -5.41 39.31 33.09
N PHE A 404 -5.54 38.09 32.56
CA PHE A 404 -6.67 37.69 31.71
C PHE A 404 -7.87 37.37 32.60
N SER A 405 -8.98 38.08 32.42
CA SER A 405 -10.25 37.71 33.08
C SER A 405 -10.93 36.61 32.26
N HIS A 406 -11.10 35.44 32.87
CA HIS A 406 -11.93 34.37 32.32
C HIS A 406 -13.41 34.65 32.65
N GLY A 407 -14.04 35.54 31.88
CA GLY A 407 -15.50 35.70 31.88
C GLY A 407 -16.11 34.91 30.73
N ALA A 408 -17.17 34.14 30.98
CA ALA A 408 -17.90 33.42 29.93
C ALA A 408 -18.49 34.42 28.92
N ALA A 409 -18.19 34.25 27.63
CA ALA A 409 -18.79 35.09 26.58
C ALA A 409 -20.31 34.84 26.47
N ALA A 410 -21.06 35.90 26.18
CA ALA A 410 -22.49 35.82 25.99
C ALA A 410 -22.83 34.82 24.86
N PRO A 411 -23.75 33.85 25.08
CA PRO A 411 -24.07 32.81 24.10
C PRO A 411 -24.43 33.35 22.71
N ALA A 412 -25.11 34.50 22.64
CA ALA A 412 -25.46 35.16 21.39
C ALA A 412 -24.25 35.55 20.52
N GLN A 413 -23.14 35.94 21.16
CA GLN A 413 -21.92 36.33 20.46
C GLN A 413 -21.16 35.11 19.93
N VAL A 414 -21.19 34.00 20.66
CA VAL A 414 -20.65 32.72 20.20
C VAL A 414 -21.42 32.21 18.99
N ILE A 415 -22.76 32.24 19.04
CA ILE A 415 -23.63 31.83 17.93
C ILE A 415 -23.35 32.68 16.68
N ASN A 416 -23.23 34.00 16.84
CA ASN A 416 -22.97 34.88 15.70
C ASN A 416 -21.58 34.63 15.09
N ASN A 417 -20.54 34.44 15.92
CA ASN A 417 -19.18 34.15 15.45
C ASN A 417 -19.11 32.80 14.71
N VAL A 418 -19.78 31.77 15.23
CA VAL A 418 -19.87 30.46 14.58
C VAL A 418 -20.65 30.57 13.27
N SER A 419 -21.78 31.29 13.25
CA SER A 419 -22.58 31.51 12.04
C SER A 419 -21.81 32.27 10.95
N VAL A 420 -21.00 33.28 11.31
CA VAL A 420 -20.11 33.98 10.38
C VAL A 420 -19.02 33.05 9.87
N GLY A 421 -18.38 32.24 10.74
CA GLY A 421 -17.38 31.26 10.35
C GLY A 421 -17.92 30.22 9.36
N VAL A 422 -19.11 29.69 9.62
CA VAL A 422 -19.79 28.71 8.75
C VAL A 422 -20.16 29.35 7.40
N ARG A 423 -20.66 30.59 7.37
CA ARG A 423 -20.95 31.30 6.12
C ARG A 423 -19.70 31.58 5.30
N ALA A 424 -18.61 32.02 5.95
CA ALA A 424 -17.33 32.22 5.29
C ALA A 424 -16.77 30.90 4.72
N PHE A 425 -16.96 29.79 5.44
CA PHE A 425 -16.60 28.46 4.95
C PHE A 425 -17.38 28.07 3.69
N PHE A 426 -18.70 28.21 3.68
CA PHE A 426 -19.52 27.92 2.48
C PHE A 426 -19.15 28.83 1.29
N LEU A 427 -18.89 30.11 1.55
CA LEU A 427 -18.48 31.08 0.50
C LEU A 427 -17.06 30.85 -0.03
N SER A 428 -16.20 30.18 0.74
CA SER A 428 -14.84 29.80 0.28
C SER A 428 -14.88 28.74 -0.83
N GLY A 429 -16.01 28.05 -1.00
CA GLY A 429 -16.16 26.94 -1.95
C GLY A 429 -15.49 25.64 -1.51
N GLN A 430 -14.90 25.60 -0.30
CA GLN A 430 -14.34 24.40 0.31
C GLN A 430 -15.44 23.52 0.93
N LYS A 431 -15.21 22.21 0.96
CA LYS A 431 -16.09 21.22 1.58
C LYS A 431 -15.42 20.65 2.83
N ALA A 432 -16.22 20.30 3.84
CA ALA A 432 -15.71 19.64 5.04
C ALA A 432 -15.77 18.13 4.82
N ARG A 433 -14.62 17.47 4.85
CA ARG A 433 -14.51 16.01 4.73
C ARG A 433 -14.05 15.42 6.06
N PHE A 434 -14.58 14.26 6.40
CA PHE A 434 -14.20 13.53 7.61
C PHE A 434 -12.77 12.99 7.47
N ASP A 435 -11.93 13.28 8.46
CA ASP A 435 -10.48 12.97 8.51
C ASP A 435 -10.16 12.00 9.66
N GLY A 436 -11.15 11.19 10.07
CA GLY A 436 -11.02 10.21 11.14
C GLY A 436 -11.40 10.73 12.53
N ILE A 437 -11.08 9.93 13.55
CA ILE A 437 -11.36 10.25 14.95
C ILE A 437 -10.04 10.53 15.65
N ASP A 438 -10.01 11.57 16.47
CA ASP A 438 -8.86 11.88 17.30
C ASP A 438 -8.62 10.72 18.30
N PRO A 439 -7.46 10.04 18.24
CA PRO A 439 -7.19 8.89 19.10
C PRO A 439 -7.11 9.26 20.59
N ILE A 440 -6.93 10.54 20.93
CA ILE A 440 -6.82 11.01 22.32
C ILE A 440 -8.17 11.52 22.83
N THR A 441 -8.91 12.26 22.00
CA THR A 441 -10.15 12.93 22.45
C THR A 441 -11.43 12.21 22.03
N GLY A 442 -11.36 11.21 21.15
CA GLY A 442 -12.53 10.48 20.63
C GLY A 442 -13.42 11.32 19.71
N ASN A 443 -13.04 12.56 19.41
CA ASN A 443 -13.85 13.48 18.61
C ASN A 443 -13.60 13.28 17.10
N LYS A 444 -14.66 13.43 16.31
CA LYS A 444 -14.59 13.43 14.85
C LYS A 444 -13.76 14.62 14.36
N ARG A 445 -12.74 14.35 13.56
CA ARG A 445 -11.92 15.37 12.89
C ARG A 445 -12.44 15.61 11.48
N PHE A 446 -12.51 16.87 11.09
CA PHE A 446 -12.91 17.29 9.75
C PHE A 446 -11.85 18.20 9.15
N LYS A 447 -11.60 18.00 7.87
CA LYS A 447 -10.64 18.78 7.08
C LYS A 447 -11.38 19.56 5.99
N ALA A 448 -10.94 20.79 5.75
CA ALA A 448 -11.40 21.58 4.61
C ALA A 448 -10.69 21.10 3.33
N VAL A 449 -11.46 20.72 2.32
CA VAL A 449 -10.99 20.14 1.06
C VAL A 449 -11.55 20.97 -0.10
N SER A 450 -10.74 21.24 -1.12
CA SER A 450 -11.22 21.95 -2.33
C SER A 450 -12.17 21.06 -3.14
N LYS A 451 -12.99 21.64 -4.02
CA LYS A 451 -13.87 20.82 -4.89
C LYS A 451 -13.07 19.85 -5.77
N LEU A 452 -11.93 20.31 -6.28
CA LEU A 452 -11.05 19.53 -7.13
C LEU A 452 -10.40 18.38 -6.35
N GLN A 453 -9.95 18.64 -5.10
CA GLN A 453 -9.44 17.60 -4.21
C GLN A 453 -10.52 16.56 -3.84
N ASP A 454 -11.75 16.98 -3.54
CA ASP A 454 -12.87 16.07 -3.24
C ASP A 454 -13.20 15.16 -4.44
N GLU A 455 -13.23 15.72 -5.66
CA GLU A 455 -13.44 14.97 -6.90
C GLU A 455 -12.30 13.99 -7.20
N ALA A 456 -11.05 14.42 -7.07
CA ALA A 456 -9.87 13.57 -7.29
C ALA A 456 -9.82 12.43 -6.28
N GLU A 457 -10.03 12.70 -4.98
CA GLU A 457 -10.07 11.68 -3.94
C GLU A 457 -11.20 10.66 -4.15
N ARG A 458 -12.37 11.10 -4.65
CA ARG A 458 -13.47 10.17 -5.01
C ARG A 458 -13.08 9.26 -6.17
N LYS A 459 -12.45 9.81 -7.21
CA LYS A 459 -11.96 9.03 -8.36
C LYS A 459 -10.90 8.02 -7.93
N MET A 460 -9.95 8.44 -7.09
CA MET A 460 -8.89 7.58 -6.57
C MET A 460 -9.43 6.49 -5.62
N ALA A 461 -10.52 6.74 -4.90
CA ALA A 461 -11.16 5.75 -4.04
C ALA A 461 -12.01 4.72 -4.82
N ALA A 462 -12.59 5.13 -5.95
CA ALA A 462 -13.40 4.26 -6.81
C ALA A 462 -12.56 3.28 -7.65
N ILE A 463 -11.29 3.62 -7.89
CA ILE A 463 -10.42 2.90 -8.81
C ILE A 463 -9.33 2.14 -8.01
N PRO A 464 -8.96 0.90 -8.41
CA PRO A 464 -7.88 0.17 -7.77
C PRO A 464 -6.55 0.94 -7.76
N ARG A 465 -5.77 0.80 -6.68
CA ARG A 465 -4.47 1.49 -6.51
C ARG A 465 -3.42 1.13 -7.60
N THR A 466 -3.64 0.05 -8.34
CA THR A 466 -2.78 -0.44 -9.43
C THR A 466 -3.24 -0.01 -10.82
N ALA A 467 -4.38 0.68 -10.94
CA ALA A 467 -4.91 1.13 -12.21
C ALA A 467 -4.01 2.20 -12.85
N PRO A 468 -3.99 2.31 -14.19
CA PRO A 468 -3.23 3.33 -14.89
C PRO A 468 -3.73 4.73 -14.49
N GLY A 469 -2.80 5.67 -14.47
CA GLY A 469 -3.06 7.03 -14.05
C GLY A 469 -1.87 7.93 -14.34
N SER A 470 -1.89 9.12 -13.76
CA SER A 470 -0.75 10.03 -13.80
C SER A 470 0.09 9.86 -12.54
N PHE A 471 1.36 10.24 -12.61
CA PHE A 471 2.27 10.14 -11.48
C PHE A 471 3.27 11.29 -11.45
N VAL A 472 3.83 11.53 -10.26
CA VAL A 472 4.83 12.57 -10.00
C VAL A 472 6.13 11.89 -9.58
N ASP A 473 7.16 12.05 -10.40
CA ASP A 473 8.49 11.48 -10.19
C ASP A 473 9.43 12.49 -9.54
N PHE A 474 9.91 12.17 -8.33
CA PHE A 474 10.91 12.93 -7.59
C PHE A 474 12.27 12.23 -7.68
N GLN A 475 13.21 12.81 -8.43
CA GLN A 475 14.58 12.31 -8.48
C GLN A 475 15.34 12.66 -7.20
N ILE A 476 15.94 11.66 -6.56
CA ILE A 476 16.69 11.76 -5.30
C ILE A 476 18.20 11.60 -5.53
N SER A 477 18.62 11.17 -6.73
CA SER A 477 20.04 10.94 -7.03
C SER A 477 20.87 12.21 -6.76
N PRO A 478 21.90 12.14 -5.90
CA PRO A 478 22.78 13.27 -5.67
C PRO A 478 23.61 13.52 -6.93
N THR A 479 23.50 14.69 -7.53
CA THR A 479 24.40 15.10 -8.61
C THR A 479 25.78 15.40 -8.01
N ILE A 480 26.71 14.46 -8.11
CA ILE A 480 28.11 14.68 -7.70
C ILE A 480 28.78 15.50 -8.80
N THR A 481 28.92 16.79 -8.57
CA THR A 481 29.55 17.74 -9.49
C THR A 481 31.08 17.77 -9.36
N ALA A 482 31.62 17.26 -8.25
CA ALA A 482 33.05 17.19 -7.97
C ALA A 482 33.86 16.55 -9.12
N PHE A 483 33.33 15.50 -9.76
CA PHE A 483 33.98 14.82 -10.89
C PHE A 483 33.79 15.54 -12.24
N GLY A 484 32.79 16.42 -12.36
CA GLY A 484 32.54 17.20 -13.58
C GLY A 484 33.41 18.45 -13.69
N LEU A 485 33.76 19.07 -12.55
CA LEU A 485 34.63 20.25 -12.48
C LEU A 485 36.08 19.96 -12.88
N GLN A 486 36.55 18.73 -12.73
CA GLN A 486 37.90 18.33 -13.16
C GLN A 486 38.11 18.42 -14.68
N LYS A 487 37.04 18.28 -15.49
CA LYS A 487 37.16 18.39 -16.95
C LYS A 487 37.35 19.82 -17.46
N ASN A 488 36.89 20.82 -16.71
CA ASN A 488 36.99 22.24 -17.13
C ASN A 488 38.18 22.98 -16.52
N LEU A 489 38.96 22.34 -15.64
CA LEU A 489 40.20 22.87 -15.07
C LEU A 489 41.46 22.39 -15.82
N VAL A 490 41.29 21.70 -16.95
CA VAL A 490 42.38 21.38 -17.89
C VAL A 490 42.76 22.64 -18.68
N ALA A 491 43.41 23.59 -18.03
CA ALA A 491 44.18 24.63 -18.70
C ALA A 491 45.44 25.05 -17.93
N THR A 492 45.63 24.66 -16.67
CA THR A 492 46.87 24.93 -15.95
C THR A 492 47.21 23.78 -14.99
N GLY A 493 48.13 22.93 -15.41
CA GLY A 493 49.06 22.17 -14.55
C GLY A 493 48.47 21.24 -13.48
N ALA A 494 48.53 19.94 -13.78
CA ALA A 494 48.56 18.81 -12.83
C ALA A 494 47.39 18.69 -11.83
N GLY A 495 46.51 17.72 -12.07
CA GLY A 495 45.47 17.32 -11.13
C GLY A 495 44.77 16.03 -11.55
N ASP A 496 45.55 15.02 -11.94
CA ASP A 496 45.05 13.65 -12.09
C ASP A 496 44.67 13.14 -10.68
N ALA A 497 43.38 13.23 -10.31
CA ALA A 497 42.91 12.60 -9.08
C ALA A 497 42.85 11.09 -9.28
N GLN A 498 44.00 10.44 -9.12
CA GLN A 498 44.12 8.98 -9.17
C GLN A 498 43.83 8.31 -7.81
N THR A 499 43.78 9.09 -6.72
CA THR A 499 43.61 8.56 -5.35
C THR A 499 42.69 9.44 -4.48
N ILE A 500 42.07 8.86 -3.45
CA ILE A 500 41.14 9.51 -2.52
C ILE A 500 41.77 10.71 -1.77
N ASN A 501 43.11 10.71 -1.64
CA ASN A 501 43.87 11.75 -0.93
C ASN A 501 44.29 12.92 -1.84
N SER A 502 43.73 13.03 -3.05
CA SER A 502 43.95 14.23 -3.87
C SER A 502 43.41 15.47 -3.15
N ASP A 503 44.27 16.47 -2.94
CA ASP A 503 43.92 17.71 -2.25
C ASP A 503 42.69 18.37 -2.89
N GLY A 504 41.69 18.68 -2.05
CA GLY A 504 40.44 19.34 -2.44
C GLY A 504 39.29 18.43 -2.87
N LEU A 505 39.51 17.16 -3.25
CA LEU A 505 38.42 16.25 -3.67
C LEU A 505 37.41 16.00 -2.54
N LEU A 506 37.89 15.76 -1.33
CA LEU A 506 37.03 15.55 -0.15
C LEU A 506 36.23 16.81 0.21
N ASP A 507 36.80 17.99 0.00
CA ASP A 507 36.11 19.27 0.24
C ASP A 507 34.98 19.49 -0.77
N PHE A 508 35.23 19.25 -2.07
CA PHE A 508 34.18 19.33 -3.10
C PHE A 508 33.08 18.28 -2.90
N LEU A 509 33.45 17.05 -2.51
CA LEU A 509 32.49 16.01 -2.17
C LEU A 509 31.66 16.38 -0.94
N SER A 510 32.26 17.00 0.09
CA SER A 510 31.54 17.45 1.28
C SER A 510 30.46 18.49 0.95
N VAL A 511 30.75 19.42 0.04
CA VAL A 511 29.81 20.45 -0.44
C VAL A 511 28.68 19.82 -1.26
N ASP A 512 29.00 18.84 -2.11
CA ASP A 512 28.01 18.11 -2.89
C ASP A 512 27.09 17.26 -2.01
N PHE A 513 27.62 16.60 -0.98
CA PHE A 513 26.81 15.86 0.00
C PHE A 513 25.91 16.80 0.81
N ALA A 514 26.39 17.98 1.20
CA ALA A 514 25.58 18.97 1.90
C ALA A 514 24.43 19.51 1.01
N ARG A 515 24.70 19.74 -0.28
CA ARG A 515 23.68 20.14 -1.26
C ARG A 515 22.63 19.05 -1.47
N ALA A 516 23.07 17.79 -1.63
CA ALA A 516 22.19 16.64 -1.76
C ALA A 516 21.27 16.46 -0.56
N LEU A 517 21.78 16.66 0.67
CA LEU A 517 20.98 16.58 1.88
C LEU A 517 19.91 17.68 1.91
N LYS A 518 20.24 18.90 1.47
CA LYS A 518 19.29 20.01 1.36
C LYS A 518 18.21 19.76 0.32
N ASP A 519 18.56 19.21 -0.83
CA ASP A 519 17.59 18.84 -1.87
C ASP A 519 16.68 17.69 -1.41
N LEU A 520 17.21 16.68 -0.73
CA LEU A 520 16.42 15.60 -0.14
C LEU A 520 15.44 16.13 0.92
N ALA A 521 15.88 17.06 1.77
CA ALA A 521 15.02 17.72 2.75
C ALA A 521 13.90 18.53 2.08
N ALA A 522 14.17 19.16 0.93
CA ALA A 522 13.16 19.87 0.14
C ALA A 522 12.14 18.90 -0.47
N VAL A 523 12.60 17.79 -1.07
CA VAL A 523 11.72 16.72 -1.60
C VAL A 523 10.83 16.14 -0.50
N LEU A 524 11.38 15.90 0.70
CA LEU A 524 10.60 15.42 1.83
C LEU A 524 9.48 16.40 2.23
N ASN A 525 9.72 17.71 2.13
CA ASN A 525 8.69 18.72 2.40
C ASN A 525 7.60 18.74 1.32
N ASP A 526 7.96 18.52 0.06
CA ASP A 526 6.98 18.39 -1.04
C ASP A 526 6.15 17.11 -0.90
N LEU A 527 6.74 15.99 -0.50
CA LEU A 527 6.01 14.75 -0.18
C LEU A 527 5.05 14.93 1.00
N LYS A 528 5.43 15.69 2.03
CA LYS A 528 4.53 16.08 3.14
C LYS A 528 3.37 16.97 2.68
N ARG A 529 3.55 17.75 1.62
CA ARG A 529 2.45 18.52 1.01
C ARG A 529 1.52 17.58 0.25
N LEU A 530 2.06 16.63 -0.51
CA LEU A 530 1.26 15.61 -1.21
C LEU A 530 0.49 14.68 -0.28
N SER A 531 1.00 14.37 0.92
CA SER A 531 0.23 13.60 1.90
C SER A 531 -1.05 14.30 2.38
N THR A 532 -1.19 15.61 2.13
CA THR A 532 -2.45 16.31 2.39
C THR A 532 -3.54 15.97 1.36
N LEU A 533 -3.22 15.33 0.24
CA LEU A 533 -4.21 14.91 -0.76
C LEU A 533 -4.76 13.51 -0.51
N GLY A 534 -4.34 12.86 0.59
CA GLY A 534 -4.77 11.51 0.97
C GLY A 534 -3.64 10.47 0.90
N ASP A 535 -4.02 9.21 1.03
CA ASP A 535 -3.11 8.06 1.01
C ASP A 535 -2.79 7.63 -0.42
N LEU A 536 -1.87 8.36 -1.05
CA LEU A 536 -1.43 8.11 -2.42
C LEU A 536 -0.40 6.95 -2.48
N PRO A 537 -0.50 6.04 -3.46
CA PRO A 537 0.50 4.99 -3.65
C PRO A 537 1.87 5.57 -4.06
N ILE A 538 2.91 5.13 -3.36
CA ILE A 538 4.30 5.51 -3.61
C ILE A 538 5.09 4.29 -4.07
N LEU A 539 5.83 4.43 -5.17
CA LEU A 539 6.74 3.42 -5.69
C LEU A 539 8.15 4.02 -5.79
N LEU A 540 9.19 3.20 -5.57
CA LEU A 540 10.57 3.59 -5.84
C LEU A 540 10.97 3.06 -7.22
N HIS A 541 11.06 3.96 -8.20
CA HIS A 541 11.50 3.67 -9.57
C HIS A 541 13.02 3.87 -9.68
N ASP A 542 13.72 2.96 -10.37
CA ASP A 542 15.17 3.01 -10.65
C ASP A 542 16.08 3.28 -9.43
N GLN A 543 15.68 2.84 -8.23
CA GLN A 543 16.37 3.03 -6.94
C GLN A 543 16.67 4.49 -6.53
N SER A 544 16.32 5.46 -7.36
CA SER A 544 16.72 6.86 -7.27
C SER A 544 15.57 7.83 -7.49
N THR A 545 14.39 7.35 -7.91
CA THR A 545 13.21 8.18 -8.18
C THR A 545 12.04 7.73 -7.32
N ILE A 546 11.50 8.59 -6.47
CA ILE A 546 10.22 8.35 -5.77
C ILE A 546 9.09 8.73 -6.73
N ARG A 547 8.27 7.76 -7.10
CA ARG A 547 7.07 7.94 -7.92
C ARG A 547 5.83 7.95 -7.02
N VAL A 548 5.09 9.05 -7.02
CA VAL A 548 3.78 9.16 -6.37
C VAL A 548 2.69 9.03 -7.44
N ARG A 549 1.85 7.98 -7.40
CA ARG A 549 0.81 7.78 -8.42
C ARG A 549 -0.55 8.34 -7.99
N PHE A 550 -1.29 8.81 -8.98
CA PHE A 550 -2.66 9.31 -8.91
C PHE A 550 -3.53 8.46 -9.84
N PRO A 551 -4.03 7.30 -9.35
CA PRO A 551 -4.82 6.39 -10.17
C PRO A 551 -6.10 7.07 -10.67
N GLY A 552 -6.45 6.88 -11.95
CA GLY A 552 -7.67 7.46 -12.51
C GLY A 552 -7.67 8.98 -12.71
N CYS A 553 -6.54 9.65 -12.49
CA CYS A 553 -6.38 11.09 -12.71
C CYS A 553 -5.49 11.37 -13.92
N ASP A 554 -5.89 12.33 -14.74
CA ASP A 554 -5.12 12.84 -15.87
C ASP A 554 -4.04 13.83 -15.42
N ALA A 555 -3.03 14.05 -16.27
CA ALA A 555 -1.88 14.87 -15.92
C ALA A 555 -2.26 16.32 -15.59
N SER A 556 -3.28 16.87 -16.27
CA SER A 556 -3.73 18.26 -16.05
C SER A 556 -4.42 18.45 -14.70
N THR A 557 -5.09 17.41 -14.20
CA THR A 557 -5.69 17.41 -12.86
C THR A 557 -4.62 17.27 -11.80
N VAL A 558 -3.62 16.41 -12.01
CA VAL A 558 -2.49 16.26 -11.08
C VAL A 558 -1.66 17.55 -11.00
N GLU A 559 -1.44 18.24 -12.11
CA GLU A 559 -0.75 19.54 -12.12
C GLU A 559 -1.48 20.59 -11.27
N ARG A 560 -2.80 20.72 -11.44
CA ARG A 560 -3.63 21.63 -10.62
C ARG A 560 -3.65 21.24 -9.15
N LEU A 561 -3.68 19.95 -8.83
CA LEU A 561 -3.59 19.47 -7.44
C LEU A 561 -2.24 19.81 -6.81
N CYS A 562 -1.15 19.64 -7.55
CA CYS A 562 0.20 20.00 -7.11
C CYS A 562 0.32 21.51 -6.88
N ASP A 563 -0.26 22.34 -7.75
CA ASP A 563 -0.31 23.80 -7.57
C ASP A 563 -1.09 24.21 -6.32
N GLU A 564 -2.27 23.59 -6.08
CA GLU A 564 -3.08 23.84 -4.87
C GLU A 564 -2.36 23.37 -3.59
N ALA A 565 -1.69 22.22 -3.63
CA ALA A 565 -0.88 21.71 -2.53
C ALA A 565 0.45 22.47 -2.35
N GLY A 566 0.82 23.32 -3.31
CA GLY A 566 2.05 24.09 -3.33
C GLY A 566 3.31 23.25 -3.52
N VAL A 567 3.21 22.14 -4.25
CA VAL A 567 4.33 21.26 -4.59
C VAL A 567 5.15 21.92 -5.70
N LYS A 568 6.46 22.06 -5.51
CA LYS A 568 7.32 22.80 -6.45
C LYS A 568 8.29 21.92 -7.24
N ARG A 569 8.47 20.67 -6.83
CA ARG A 569 9.44 19.72 -7.40
C ARG A 569 8.70 18.48 -7.88
N GLY A 570 9.35 17.74 -8.79
CA GLY A 570 8.83 16.51 -9.36
C GLY A 570 8.42 16.68 -10.82
N LYS A 571 8.52 15.61 -11.60
CA LYS A 571 8.10 15.55 -13.01
C LYS A 571 6.77 14.82 -13.10
N ILE A 572 5.76 15.49 -13.64
CA ILE A 572 4.44 14.89 -13.87
C ILE A 572 4.49 14.13 -15.19
N VAL A 573 4.08 12.87 -15.17
CA VAL A 573 4.02 11.98 -16.34
C VAL A 573 2.72 11.18 -16.28
N GLN A 574 2.17 10.84 -17.44
CA GLN A 574 0.94 10.07 -17.60
C GLN A 574 1.28 8.69 -18.15
N ASP A 575 0.64 7.64 -17.63
CA ASP A 575 0.79 6.29 -18.19
C ASP A 575 0.20 6.24 -19.62
N GLU A 576 0.89 5.60 -20.57
CA GLU A 576 0.45 5.49 -21.98
C GLU A 576 -0.90 4.77 -22.14
N ASP A 577 -1.17 3.79 -21.26
CA ASP A 577 -2.42 3.02 -21.24
C ASP A 577 -3.62 3.81 -20.68
N PHE A 578 -3.40 4.99 -20.09
CA PHE A 578 -4.46 5.75 -19.43
C PHE A 578 -5.50 6.25 -20.42
N ASP A 579 -5.06 6.83 -21.54
CA ASP A 579 -5.96 7.38 -22.55
C ASP A 579 -6.71 6.27 -23.30
N ILE A 580 -6.12 5.07 -23.41
CA ILE A 580 -6.78 3.90 -24.04
C ILE A 580 -7.94 3.40 -23.17
N ARG A 581 -7.72 3.30 -21.85
CA ARG A 581 -8.76 2.80 -20.93
C ARG A 581 -9.82 3.83 -20.58
N THR A 582 -9.46 5.11 -20.54
CA THR A 582 -10.38 6.19 -20.19
C THR A 582 -11.04 6.80 -21.44
N GLY A 583 -10.38 6.72 -22.59
CA GLY A 583 -10.86 7.25 -23.88
C GLY A 583 -11.73 6.29 -24.67
N ALA A 584 -11.72 4.97 -24.39
CA ALA A 584 -12.60 4.01 -25.04
C ALA A 584 -14.10 4.27 -24.74
N ASP A 585 -14.43 4.79 -23.54
CA ASP A 585 -15.80 5.14 -23.17
C ASP A 585 -16.29 6.46 -23.82
N LEU A 586 -15.40 7.20 -24.50
CA LEU A 586 -15.69 8.49 -25.14
C LEU A 586 -15.58 8.46 -26.66
N ALA A 587 -15.30 7.30 -27.26
CA ALA A 587 -15.41 7.08 -28.69
C ALA A 587 -16.87 6.73 -29.05
N LEU A 588 -17.66 7.77 -29.32
CA LEU A 588 -18.99 7.72 -29.95
C LEU A 588 -19.90 6.57 -29.49
N LEU A 589 -20.48 6.73 -28.29
CA LEU A 589 -21.68 5.99 -27.91
C LEU A 589 -22.82 6.42 -28.86
N PHE A 590 -23.00 5.67 -29.96
CA PHE A 590 -24.24 5.73 -30.72
C PHE A 590 -25.38 5.31 -29.78
N PRO A 591 -26.48 6.08 -29.69
CA PRO A 591 -27.47 5.95 -28.61
C PRO A 591 -28.28 4.63 -28.57
N PHE A 592 -27.93 3.62 -29.39
CA PHE A 592 -28.68 2.38 -29.52
C PHE A 592 -27.83 1.09 -29.57
N ALA A 593 -26.54 1.12 -29.21
CA ALA A 593 -25.75 -0.11 -29.11
C ALA A 593 -25.88 -0.74 -27.69
N PRO A 594 -26.28 -2.02 -27.56
CA PRO A 594 -26.39 -2.68 -26.26
C PRO A 594 -25.01 -2.95 -25.64
N SER A 595 -24.90 -2.75 -24.33
CA SER A 595 -23.67 -2.81 -23.53
C SER A 595 -23.31 -4.22 -23.02
N VAL A 596 -23.93 -5.27 -23.53
CA VAL A 596 -23.70 -6.66 -23.09
C VAL A 596 -22.92 -7.39 -24.18
N PRO A 597 -21.79 -8.07 -23.88
CA PRO A 597 -21.12 -8.90 -24.87
C PRO A 597 -22.01 -10.09 -25.23
N ALA A 598 -22.13 -10.41 -26.52
CA ALA A 598 -22.90 -11.55 -27.00
C ALA A 598 -22.38 -12.88 -26.40
N SER A 599 -23.29 -13.83 -26.15
CA SER A 599 -22.94 -15.16 -25.64
C SER A 599 -22.03 -15.93 -26.62
N PRO A 600 -21.35 -17.01 -26.18
CA PRO A 600 -20.36 -17.72 -26.99
C PRO A 600 -20.90 -18.39 -28.26
N ASP A 601 -22.23 -18.49 -28.41
CA ASP A 601 -22.86 -19.32 -29.45
C ASP A 601 -22.99 -18.62 -30.82
N VAL A 602 -22.46 -17.40 -30.98
CA VAL A 602 -22.53 -16.64 -32.25
C VAL A 602 -21.19 -16.61 -33.01
N ASN A 603 -20.12 -17.18 -32.45
CA ASN A 603 -18.78 -17.12 -33.04
C ASN A 603 -18.54 -18.06 -34.24
N GLU A 604 -19.52 -18.85 -34.66
CA GLU A 604 -19.33 -19.84 -35.74
C GLU A 604 -19.58 -19.31 -37.15
N TYR A 605 -20.10 -18.08 -37.32
CA TYR A 605 -20.51 -17.58 -38.65
C TYR A 605 -19.58 -16.56 -39.32
N PHE A 606 -18.50 -16.08 -38.67
CA PHE A 606 -17.69 -14.99 -39.26
C PHE A 606 -16.18 -15.21 -39.37
N TYR A 607 -15.61 -16.34 -38.94
CA TYR A 607 -14.18 -16.60 -39.16
C TYR A 607 -13.90 -18.04 -39.62
N ARG A 608 -13.93 -18.25 -40.94
CA ARG A 608 -13.22 -19.37 -41.56
C ARG A 608 -11.71 -19.12 -41.44
N SER A 609 -11.03 -20.04 -40.78
CA SER A 609 -9.58 -20.05 -40.62
C SER A 609 -8.89 -20.34 -41.97
N GLY A 610 -8.32 -19.31 -42.59
CA GLY A 610 -7.47 -19.41 -43.77
C GLY A 610 -6.00 -19.19 -43.41
N THR A 611 -5.19 -20.23 -43.52
CA THR A 611 -3.73 -20.21 -43.33
C THR A 611 -3.04 -19.26 -44.32
N LEU A 612 -2.51 -18.14 -43.84
CA LEU A 612 -1.67 -17.23 -44.64
C LEU A 612 -0.19 -17.43 -44.32
N LYS A 613 0.51 -18.04 -45.28
CA LYS A 613 1.97 -18.09 -45.36
C LYS A 613 2.52 -16.69 -45.71
N SER A 614 3.65 -16.37 -45.10
CA SER A 614 4.52 -15.21 -45.37
C SER A 614 4.79 -15.00 -46.87
N GLN A 615 4.49 -13.82 -47.40
CA GLN A 615 4.97 -13.35 -48.70
C GLN A 615 5.88 -12.13 -48.54
N THR A 616 7.04 -12.20 -49.18
CA THR A 616 8.08 -11.18 -49.32
C THR A 616 7.68 -10.10 -50.34
N PRO A 617 8.33 -8.92 -50.35
CA PRO A 617 7.86 -7.75 -51.09
C PRO A 617 8.05 -7.85 -52.60
N GLU A 618 7.15 -7.17 -53.31
CA GLU A 618 6.89 -7.12 -54.75
C GLU A 618 8.11 -7.10 -55.69
N GLU A 619 8.06 -7.96 -56.72
CA GLU A 619 8.89 -7.86 -57.92
C GLU A 619 7.95 -7.58 -59.10
N VAL A 620 8.11 -6.40 -59.72
CA VAL A 620 7.31 -5.96 -60.87
C VAL A 620 7.78 -6.71 -62.12
N ASP A 621 6.88 -7.46 -62.75
CA ASP A 621 7.18 -8.20 -63.98
C ASP A 621 7.04 -7.29 -65.22
N TRP A 622 8.16 -6.74 -65.65
CA TRP A 622 8.26 -5.85 -66.81
C TRP A 622 8.08 -6.57 -68.17
N HIS A 623 8.07 -7.90 -68.20
CA HIS A 623 7.95 -8.66 -69.47
C HIS A 623 6.51 -8.76 -69.97
N ALA A 624 5.52 -8.62 -69.09
CA ALA A 624 4.10 -8.56 -69.47
C ALA A 624 3.68 -7.20 -70.07
N MET A 625 4.55 -6.17 -70.00
CA MET A 625 4.27 -4.82 -70.51
C MET A 625 4.88 -4.54 -71.89
N MET A 626 5.52 -5.52 -72.55
CA MET A 626 6.34 -5.29 -73.76
C MET A 626 6.18 -6.34 -74.88
N SER A 627 5.00 -6.93 -75.10
CA SER A 627 4.76 -7.83 -76.26
C SER A 627 3.54 -7.42 -77.12
N PRO A 628 3.68 -7.25 -78.45
CA PRO A 628 2.58 -6.91 -79.35
C PRO A 628 2.02 -8.09 -80.16
N GLU A 629 0.69 -8.03 -80.38
CA GLU A 629 -0.18 -8.57 -81.46
C GLU A 629 -0.37 -10.09 -81.73
N ASP A 630 -1.67 -10.44 -81.80
CA ASP A 630 -2.42 -11.33 -82.71
C ASP A 630 -2.06 -12.82 -82.90
N VAL A 631 -3.06 -13.74 -82.82
CA VAL A 631 -3.71 -14.45 -83.97
C VAL A 631 -5.00 -15.21 -83.56
N SER A 632 -6.01 -15.20 -84.45
CA SER A 632 -7.05 -16.23 -84.80
C SER A 632 -8.25 -16.48 -83.88
N GLU A 633 -9.47 -16.04 -84.26
CA GLU A 633 -10.55 -16.75 -85.02
C GLU A 633 -11.36 -17.74 -84.15
N ALA A 634 -12.71 -17.82 -84.13
CA ALA A 634 -13.78 -17.33 -85.00
C ALA A 634 -15.17 -17.41 -84.32
N SER A 635 -16.14 -16.67 -84.90
CA SER A 635 -17.60 -16.89 -84.93
C SER A 635 -18.50 -16.37 -83.78
N PRO A 636 -19.76 -15.97 -84.07
CA PRO A 636 -20.19 -14.91 -84.98
C PRO A 636 -21.16 -13.89 -84.32
N GLU A 637 -21.04 -12.62 -84.71
CA GLU A 637 -22.01 -11.53 -84.43
C GLU A 637 -23.27 -11.61 -85.37
N PRO A 638 -24.11 -10.56 -85.65
CA PRO A 638 -24.41 -9.26 -85.00
C PRO A 638 -25.94 -8.95 -84.95
N TYR A 639 -26.49 -7.88 -84.35
CA TYR A 639 -26.42 -6.50 -84.87
C TYR A 639 -27.28 -5.51 -84.03
N LYS A 640 -26.79 -4.27 -84.02
CA LYS A 640 -27.45 -2.95 -83.77
C LYS A 640 -27.28 -2.28 -82.40
N GLN A 641 -26.20 -1.51 -82.32
CA GLN A 641 -26.22 -0.12 -81.80
C GLN A 641 -26.97 0.80 -82.80
N PRO A 642 -27.26 2.12 -82.57
CA PRO A 642 -26.63 3.05 -81.61
C PRO A 642 -27.52 4.17 -81.00
N PHE A 643 -26.84 5.04 -80.22
CA PHE A 643 -27.11 6.46 -79.90
C PHE A 643 -27.87 6.87 -78.62
N ASN A 644 -27.06 7.30 -77.63
CA ASN A 644 -27.11 8.53 -76.84
C ASN A 644 -28.44 9.31 -76.70
N GLN A 645 -28.98 9.41 -75.48
CA GLN A 645 -28.99 10.65 -74.67
C GLN A 645 -29.82 10.46 -73.38
N LEU A 646 -29.14 10.72 -72.24
CA LEU A 646 -29.63 11.24 -70.95
C LEU A 646 -31.15 11.28 -70.71
N SER A 647 -31.63 10.43 -69.78
CA SER A 647 -32.81 10.75 -68.95
C SER A 647 -32.53 10.39 -67.48
N PHE A 648 -32.90 11.33 -66.61
CA PHE A 648 -32.81 11.28 -65.17
C PHE A 648 -33.92 10.37 -64.65
N GLU A 649 -33.58 9.22 -64.06
CA GLU A 649 -34.50 8.39 -63.26
C GLU A 649 -33.64 7.42 -62.41
N ASP A 650 -33.12 7.94 -61.30
CA ASP A 650 -32.45 7.16 -60.26
C ASP A 650 -33.48 6.29 -59.52
N VAL A 651 -33.71 5.07 -59.99
CA VAL A 651 -34.42 4.03 -59.23
C VAL A 651 -33.80 2.66 -59.54
N ALA A 652 -33.53 1.90 -58.47
CA ALA A 652 -33.13 0.49 -58.41
C ALA A 652 -31.62 0.16 -58.38
N MET A 653 -30.92 0.62 -57.35
CA MET A 653 -29.82 -0.16 -56.75
C MET A 653 -29.75 -0.08 -55.21
N PHE A 654 -30.88 0.21 -54.55
CA PHE A 654 -31.05 0.02 -53.11
C PHE A 654 -32.36 -0.72 -52.86
N GLY A 655 -32.25 -2.01 -52.55
CA GLY A 655 -33.36 -2.83 -52.07
C GLY A 655 -33.88 -2.35 -50.71
N GLU A 656 -35.11 -2.73 -50.42
CA GLU A 656 -36.08 -2.12 -49.50
C GLU A 656 -35.63 -1.87 -48.05
N ASN A 657 -36.27 -0.85 -47.46
CA ASN A 657 -36.06 -0.33 -46.12
C ASN A 657 -36.47 -1.35 -45.02
N PRO A 658 -35.56 -1.81 -44.15
CA PRO A 658 -35.85 -2.83 -43.13
C PRO A 658 -36.75 -2.33 -41.97
N TRP A 659 -37.21 -1.07 -42.01
CA TRP A 659 -37.99 -0.42 -40.95
C TRP A 659 -39.50 -0.40 -41.19
N MET A 660 -40.03 -1.16 -42.16
CA MET A 660 -41.46 -1.19 -42.51
C MET A 660 -42.22 -2.47 -42.14
N SER A 661 -41.68 -3.36 -41.32
CA SER A 661 -42.43 -4.52 -40.79
C SER A 661 -42.78 -4.32 -39.32
N SER A 662 -44.08 -4.23 -39.02
CA SER A 662 -44.61 -4.13 -37.65
C SER A 662 -44.29 -5.38 -36.80
N PRO A 663 -44.02 -5.23 -35.49
CA PRO A 663 -43.58 -6.33 -34.64
C PRO A 663 -44.78 -7.08 -34.02
N SER A 664 -44.99 -8.33 -34.39
CA SER A 664 -45.78 -9.28 -33.60
C SER A 664 -44.83 -10.31 -32.99
N GLY A 665 -44.56 -10.23 -31.69
CA GLY A 665 -43.82 -11.28 -30.99
C GLY A 665 -42.68 -10.85 -30.07
N TYR A 666 -42.87 -9.83 -29.23
CA TYR A 666 -42.01 -9.65 -28.06
C TYR A 666 -42.84 -9.85 -26.79
N SER A 667 -42.66 -11.00 -26.14
CA SER A 667 -43.14 -11.20 -24.76
C SER A 667 -42.19 -10.49 -23.82
N SER A 668 -42.71 -9.64 -22.95
CA SER A 668 -41.96 -9.03 -21.85
C SER A 668 -41.47 -10.11 -20.89
N ILE A 669 -40.14 -10.17 -20.70
CA ILE A 669 -39.53 -10.90 -19.58
C ILE A 669 -39.86 -10.12 -18.32
N ASN A 670 -40.56 -10.79 -17.40
CA ASN A 670 -40.95 -10.29 -16.09
C ASN A 670 -39.72 -9.99 -15.24
N VAL A 671 -39.77 -8.87 -14.51
CA VAL A 671 -38.83 -8.53 -13.43
C VAL A 671 -39.14 -9.46 -12.24
N SER A 672 -38.64 -10.69 -12.28
CA SER A 672 -38.68 -11.63 -11.15
C SER A 672 -37.52 -12.62 -11.09
N GLU A 673 -36.43 -12.39 -11.82
CA GLU A 673 -35.20 -13.22 -11.76
C GLU A 673 -33.96 -12.51 -11.18
N LEU A 674 -34.14 -11.38 -10.49
CA LEU A 674 -33.12 -10.80 -9.63
C LEU A 674 -33.61 -10.90 -8.18
N GLY A 675 -33.02 -11.82 -7.43
CA GLY A 675 -33.41 -12.24 -6.08
C GLY A 675 -33.24 -11.20 -4.97
N ASP A 676 -33.79 -10.00 -5.14
CA ASP A 676 -33.85 -8.96 -4.11
C ASP A 676 -35.25 -8.95 -3.45
N ARG A 677 -35.52 -9.97 -2.64
CA ARG A 677 -36.78 -10.11 -1.88
C ARG A 677 -36.62 -10.05 -0.36
N ALA A 678 -35.55 -9.43 0.14
CA ALA A 678 -35.22 -9.42 1.57
C ALA A 678 -35.30 -8.04 2.27
N PHE A 679 -35.63 -6.94 1.59
CA PHE A 679 -35.52 -5.60 2.19
C PHE A 679 -36.75 -4.68 2.13
N PHE A 680 -37.92 -5.15 1.68
CA PHE A 680 -39.16 -4.38 1.77
C PHE A 680 -40.32 -5.23 2.29
N ALA A 681 -40.93 -4.78 3.39
CA ALA A 681 -42.09 -5.43 3.99
C ALA A 681 -43.36 -5.13 3.18
N GLU A 682 -44.17 -6.17 2.96
CA GLU A 682 -45.50 -6.08 2.34
C GLU A 682 -46.40 -5.10 3.11
N VAL A 683 -46.91 -4.09 2.40
CA VAL A 683 -48.11 -3.36 2.80
C VAL A 683 -49.22 -3.81 1.86
N ALA A 684 -50.18 -4.53 2.41
CA ALA A 684 -51.39 -4.94 1.73
C ALA A 684 -52.32 -3.74 1.49
N SER A 685 -52.77 -3.55 0.25
CA SER A 685 -53.90 -2.70 -0.13
C SER A 685 -54.61 -3.39 -1.29
N ILE A 686 -55.77 -4.02 -1.10
CA ILE A 686 -57.11 -3.39 -1.14
C ILE A 686 -57.30 -2.59 -2.44
N GLY A 687 -57.92 -3.25 -3.43
CA GLY A 687 -59.06 -2.74 -4.20
C GLY A 687 -58.88 -1.58 -5.20
N VAL A 688 -59.27 -1.91 -6.46
CA VAL A 688 -59.92 -1.05 -7.48
C VAL A 688 -58.95 -0.28 -8.43
N PRO A 689 -59.24 -0.12 -9.74
CA PRO A 689 -59.59 -1.10 -10.79
C PRO A 689 -58.73 -0.92 -12.08
N GLU A 690 -58.94 -1.79 -13.06
CA GLU A 690 -58.45 -1.64 -14.44
C GLU A 690 -59.00 -0.35 -15.08
N SER A 691 -58.10 0.57 -15.48
CA SER A 691 -58.15 1.37 -16.73
C SER A 691 -57.24 2.60 -16.61
N ALA A 692 -56.09 2.59 -17.29
CA ALA A 692 -55.36 3.81 -17.64
C ALA A 692 -54.34 3.53 -18.76
N SER A 693 -54.83 3.17 -19.94
CA SER A 693 -54.06 3.21 -21.20
C SER A 693 -54.26 4.55 -21.93
N GLU A 694 -54.11 5.67 -21.22
CA GLU A 694 -54.28 7.01 -21.82
C GLU A 694 -53.16 7.97 -21.44
N TYR A 695 -51.91 7.51 -21.37
CA TYR A 695 -50.78 8.45 -21.40
C TYR A 695 -49.62 7.81 -22.16
N ASP A 696 -49.82 7.67 -23.46
CA ASP A 696 -48.73 7.40 -24.39
C ASP A 696 -48.55 8.61 -25.32
N GLY A 697 -47.33 9.14 -25.38
CA GLY A 697 -46.96 10.22 -26.28
C GLY A 697 -46.96 11.66 -25.74
N SER A 698 -46.44 12.55 -26.58
CA SER A 698 -46.07 13.95 -26.30
C SER A 698 -47.23 14.87 -25.89
N ASP A 699 -48.48 14.44 -26.06
CA ASP A 699 -49.65 15.17 -25.57
C ASP A 699 -49.88 15.03 -24.07
N GLY A 700 -49.37 13.97 -23.45
CA GLY A 700 -49.38 13.81 -21.99
C GLY A 700 -48.54 14.84 -21.26
N ILE A 701 -47.38 15.14 -21.83
CA ILE A 701 -46.43 16.13 -21.32
C ILE A 701 -47.00 17.55 -21.47
N ARG A 702 -47.74 17.82 -22.54
CA ARG A 702 -48.41 19.12 -22.75
C ARG A 702 -49.54 19.36 -21.75
N LYS A 703 -50.33 18.33 -21.41
CA LYS A 703 -51.35 18.43 -20.36
C LYS A 703 -50.74 18.59 -18.96
N PHE A 704 -49.65 17.89 -18.67
CA PHE A 704 -48.93 18.03 -17.41
C PHE A 704 -48.32 19.42 -17.23
N ILE A 705 -47.70 19.99 -18.27
CA ILE A 705 -47.18 21.36 -18.24
C ILE A 705 -48.33 22.37 -18.08
N ALA A 706 -49.48 22.16 -18.73
CA ALA A 706 -50.66 23.00 -18.56
C ALA A 706 -51.24 22.94 -17.12
N GLU A 707 -51.18 21.79 -16.45
CA GLU A 707 -51.58 21.67 -15.04
C GLU A 707 -50.56 22.31 -14.08
N CYS A 708 -49.26 22.23 -14.35
CA CYS A 708 -48.22 22.92 -13.58
C CYS A 708 -48.35 24.46 -13.67
N ASP A 709 -48.73 24.97 -14.84
CA ASP A 709 -49.00 26.41 -15.05
C ASP A 709 -50.31 26.86 -14.37
N LEU A 710 -51.32 25.98 -14.28
CA LEU A 710 -52.55 26.22 -13.50
C LEU A 710 -52.29 26.20 -11.99
N ALA A 711 -51.45 25.28 -11.50
CA ALA A 711 -51.06 25.20 -10.09
C ALA A 711 -50.26 26.44 -9.63
N SER A 712 -49.43 27.01 -10.52
CA SER A 712 -48.69 28.25 -10.24
C SER A 712 -49.58 29.49 -10.13
N ARG A 713 -50.82 29.45 -10.66
CA ARG A 713 -51.80 30.54 -10.49
C ARG A 713 -52.64 30.42 -9.21
N HIS A 714 -52.68 29.26 -8.56
CA HIS A 714 -53.47 29.03 -7.34
C HIS A 714 -52.71 29.26 -6.02
N TYR A 715 -51.38 29.35 -6.03
CA TYR A 715 -50.57 29.67 -4.83
C TYR A 715 -50.27 31.17 -4.63
N GLY A 716 -50.96 32.05 -5.36
CA GLY A 716 -50.86 33.51 -5.23
C GLY A 716 -51.96 34.19 -4.41
N GLN A 717 -52.93 33.44 -3.85
CA GLN A 717 -54.03 33.99 -3.04
C GLN A 717 -54.34 33.12 -1.81
N ALA A 718 -53.53 33.30 -0.77
CA ALA A 718 -53.87 33.16 0.66
C ALA A 718 -52.62 33.65 1.42
N PHE A 719 -52.57 34.65 2.32
CA PHE A 719 -53.51 35.20 3.31
C PHE A 719 -54.55 34.24 3.86
#